data_AF-A0A660ZC21-F1
#
_entry.id   AF-A0A660ZC21-F1
#
_cell.length_a   1.000
_cell.length_b   1.000
_cell.length_c   1.000
_cell.angle_alpha   90.00
_cell.angle_beta   90.00
_cell.angle_gamma   90.00
#
_symmetry.space_group_name_H-M   'P 1'
#
loop_
_entity.id
_entity.type
_entity.pdbx_description
1 polymer ?
#
loop_
_entity_poly.entity_id
_entity_poly.type
_entity_poly.pdbx_seq_one_letter_code
_entity_poly.pdbx_strand_id
1 'polypeptide(L)'
;LDVVNAISEKFMNNELEIDYPKVVGGRYGLSSKEFTPAMVKSVYDNLSEAKPKAHFTAGIIDDVTNSSLEFDPEFSVEAEETFRGMFYGLGADGTVGANKNSIKIIGEGTDYYAQGYFVYDSKKSGSMTISHLRFGPKELKSSYLISSANFIACHQNVFLDKINMLKTAKEGATFLLNSHVPKEELWDSLPKQVQEDLIKKKMKLYTIDAYKVAGETGMGVRINTIMQTCFFAISNIFPKEEAINMIKDSIKKTYGSKGDKIVKMNFDAVDQTLAHLHEVAVPKKVTSNKQIELPVPSNAPDFIKEVTGKIIAGEGDLIPVSKFPIDGTYPSATTKWEKRNIALEVPVWDTETCIQCNKCVNVCPHATIRAKVFDEKELANAPETFKYTKFRAKDYGEGMYYALQVAVEDCTGCSLCVDVCPAKNKQETRLKAINMEDQIPLREKERENWDFFLNIPELDRTKVNLTKVKDSQFLEPLFEFSGACSGCGETPYVKLVSQLFGDRSIIANATGCSSIYGGNLPTTPWAVNKEGRGPAWSNSLFEDNAEFGLGYRLAINKHNEQAKELLLKYSSEIGDDLVNDITNAVQKDEAGIYEQRQRVDLLNEKLNKLLKVGTKGKADDIKNLLSLSDYLIKKSVWIMGGDGWAYDIGYGGLDHVLASGKNVNILVLDTEVYSNTGGQMSKATPRAAVAKFAAAGKPSRKKDLGLMAMAYGNVYVAKVAMGANDTQTLRAFLEAEAYDGPSIIIAYSHCIAHGINMGKGMQNQKAAVDSGYWQLYRYNPTLIDEGKNPFKLESKGLKIPLKEYAYMETRYKMLTKTHPERAEKLMKEAQADVVDRWQEYERLVDVYAPNKKEEEQIKEKV
;
A
#
# COMPACT_ATOMS: atom_id res chain seq x y z
N LEU A 1 -34.85 19.65 2.85
CA LEU A 1 -35.61 20.89 3.18
C LEU A 1 -36.68 21.15 2.12
N ASP A 2 -36.40 20.86 0.85
CA ASP A 2 -37.30 21.13 -0.28
C ASP A 2 -38.70 20.50 -0.18
N VAL A 3 -38.84 19.24 0.25
CA VAL A 3 -40.15 18.56 0.33
C VAL A 3 -41.05 19.17 1.42
N VAL A 4 -40.50 19.45 2.61
CA VAL A 4 -41.26 20.07 3.70
C VAL A 4 -41.67 21.49 3.33
N ASN A 5 -40.76 22.25 2.71
CA ASN A 5 -41.06 23.60 2.24
C ASN A 5 -42.16 23.58 1.18
N ALA A 6 -42.07 22.68 0.19
CA ALA A 6 -43.09 22.54 -0.85
C ALA A 6 -44.48 22.19 -0.29
N ILE A 7 -44.54 21.25 0.67
CA ILE A 7 -45.79 20.89 1.36
C ILE A 7 -46.32 22.08 2.17
N SER A 8 -45.44 22.79 2.89
CA SER A 8 -45.81 23.96 3.71
C SER A 8 -46.33 25.10 2.85
N GLU A 9 -45.69 25.43 1.74
CA GLU A 9 -46.11 26.48 0.82
C GLU A 9 -47.48 26.17 0.21
N LYS A 10 -47.69 24.93 -0.27
CA LYS A 10 -48.98 24.50 -0.80
C LYS A 10 -50.08 24.52 0.26
N PHE A 11 -49.78 24.10 1.48
CA PHE A 11 -50.72 24.20 2.59
C PHE A 11 -51.08 25.65 2.90
N MET A 12 -50.09 26.55 3.01
CA MET A 12 -50.30 27.97 3.29
C MET A 12 -51.11 28.68 2.19
N ASN A 13 -50.98 28.25 0.94
CA ASN A 13 -51.73 28.80 -0.20
C ASN A 13 -53.12 28.14 -0.40
N ASN A 14 -53.52 27.19 0.45
CA ASN A 14 -54.72 26.35 0.26
C ASN A 14 -54.73 25.57 -1.07
N GLU A 15 -53.55 25.19 -1.56
CA GLU A 15 -53.34 24.43 -2.80
C GLU A 15 -53.01 22.96 -2.53
N LEU A 16 -52.97 22.54 -1.25
CA LEU A 16 -52.71 21.15 -0.88
C LEU A 16 -54.00 20.33 -0.94
N GLU A 17 -54.06 19.35 -1.85
CA GLU A 17 -55.23 18.49 -2.07
C GLU A 17 -55.38 17.36 -1.02
N ILE A 18 -54.46 17.29 -0.05
CA ILE A 18 -54.44 16.30 1.03
C ILE A 18 -54.34 17.00 2.39
N ASP A 19 -54.70 16.29 3.46
CA ASP A 19 -54.38 16.72 4.81
C ASP A 19 -52.87 16.90 4.98
N TYR A 20 -52.47 17.86 5.81
CA TYR A 20 -51.05 18.11 6.07
C TYR A 20 -50.36 16.82 6.55
N PRO A 21 -49.49 16.21 5.75
CA PRO A 21 -48.98 14.88 6.06
C PRO A 21 -47.96 14.95 7.19
N LYS A 22 -47.82 13.85 7.93
CA LYS A 22 -46.66 13.65 8.80
C LYS A 22 -45.43 13.47 7.91
N VAL A 23 -44.42 14.33 8.07
CA VAL A 23 -43.16 14.24 7.34
C VAL A 23 -42.03 13.98 8.33
N VAL A 24 -41.28 12.89 8.12
CA VAL A 24 -40.04 12.59 8.85
C VAL A 24 -38.87 12.45 7.88
N GLY A 25 -37.70 12.95 8.28
CA GLY A 25 -36.47 12.83 7.50
C GLY A 25 -35.50 11.83 8.13
N GLY A 26 -34.79 11.07 7.29
CA GLY A 26 -33.72 10.16 7.72
C GLY A 26 -32.54 10.18 6.75
N ARG A 27 -31.40 9.64 7.21
CA ARG A 27 -30.16 9.49 6.42
C ARG A 27 -29.85 8.01 6.22
N TYR A 28 -29.42 7.64 5.02
CA TYR A 28 -29.00 6.28 4.67
C TYR A 28 -27.89 6.34 3.61
N GLY A 29 -27.19 5.23 3.39
CA GLY A 29 -26.31 5.07 2.22
C GLY A 29 -25.08 5.98 2.14
N LEU A 30 -24.70 6.65 3.24
CA LEU A 30 -23.49 7.47 3.26
C LEU A 30 -22.27 6.60 2.93
N SER A 31 -21.43 7.08 2.01
CA SER A 31 -20.23 6.36 1.55
C SER A 31 -20.50 4.91 1.12
N SER A 32 -21.62 4.69 0.42
CA SER A 32 -22.04 3.36 -0.05
C SER A 32 -22.36 2.35 1.06
N LYS A 33 -22.73 2.81 2.26
CA LYS A 33 -23.32 1.94 3.29
C LYS A 33 -24.50 1.18 2.70
N GLU A 34 -24.60 -0.12 3.00
CA GLU A 34 -25.69 -0.95 2.51
C GLU A 34 -27.06 -0.36 2.85
N PHE A 35 -28.00 -0.48 1.91
CA PHE A 35 -29.39 -0.09 2.08
C PHE A 35 -30.30 -1.20 1.55
N THR A 36 -30.55 -2.18 2.42
CA THR A 36 -31.24 -3.42 2.07
C THR A 36 -32.77 -3.28 2.18
N PRO A 37 -33.56 -4.21 1.60
CA PRO A 37 -35.02 -4.23 1.78
C PRO A 37 -35.45 -4.27 3.25
N ALA A 38 -34.68 -4.91 4.11
CA ALA A 38 -34.91 -4.91 5.56
C ALA A 38 -34.83 -3.50 6.16
N MET A 39 -33.83 -2.71 5.74
CA MET A 39 -33.71 -1.32 6.17
C MET A 39 -34.85 -0.47 5.61
N VAL A 40 -35.26 -0.68 4.36
CA VAL A 40 -36.43 0.00 3.78
C VAL A 40 -37.70 -0.33 4.59
N LYS A 41 -37.89 -1.60 4.97
CA LYS A 41 -39.01 -2.02 5.81
C LYS A 41 -39.01 -1.28 7.15
N SER A 42 -37.86 -1.13 7.80
CA SER A 42 -37.77 -0.37 9.07
C SER A 42 -38.21 1.08 8.95
N VAL A 43 -38.03 1.71 7.77
CA VAL A 43 -38.51 3.06 7.51
C VAL A 43 -40.05 3.09 7.48
N TYR A 44 -40.67 2.11 6.82
CA TYR A 44 -42.13 1.96 6.81
C TYR A 44 -42.69 1.61 8.19
N ASP A 45 -42.01 0.73 8.93
CA ASP A 45 -42.41 0.36 10.29
C ASP A 45 -42.36 1.60 11.20
N ASN A 46 -41.27 2.39 11.15
CA ASN A 46 -41.15 3.65 11.88
C ASN A 46 -42.26 4.66 11.52
N LEU A 47 -42.63 4.77 10.23
CA LEU A 47 -43.74 5.64 9.79
C LEU A 47 -45.11 5.21 10.33
N SER A 48 -45.27 3.91 10.61
CA SER A 48 -46.51 3.35 11.16
C SER A 48 -46.66 3.59 12.68
N GLU A 49 -45.59 4.00 13.36
CA GLU A 49 -45.64 4.30 14.79
C GLU A 49 -46.50 5.53 15.10
N ALA A 50 -47.05 5.59 16.32
CA ALA A 50 -47.82 6.75 16.77
C ALA A 50 -46.98 8.04 16.74
N LYS A 51 -45.69 7.92 17.10
CA LYS A 51 -44.69 8.99 17.11
C LYS A 51 -43.41 8.52 16.37
N PRO A 52 -43.40 8.57 15.03
CA PRO A 52 -42.25 8.15 14.24
C PRO A 52 -40.97 8.89 14.67
N LYS A 53 -39.84 8.18 14.77
CA LYS A 53 -38.54 8.80 15.01
C LYS A 53 -38.19 9.70 13.82
N ALA A 54 -37.89 10.98 14.11
CA ALA A 54 -37.40 11.94 13.13
C ALA A 54 -35.86 12.03 13.17
N HIS A 55 -35.26 12.55 12.09
CA HIS A 55 -33.80 12.69 11.91
C HIS A 55 -33.02 11.37 12.10
N PHE A 56 -33.69 10.25 11.80
CA PHE A 56 -33.16 8.92 12.01
C PHE A 56 -32.00 8.58 11.05
N THR A 57 -31.30 7.49 11.36
CA THR A 57 -30.34 6.85 10.46
C THR A 57 -30.78 5.42 10.16
N ALA A 58 -30.53 4.94 8.94
CA ALA A 58 -30.79 3.57 8.55
C ALA A 58 -29.50 2.89 8.10
N GLY A 59 -29.20 1.73 8.68
CA GLY A 59 -28.04 0.89 8.34
C GLY A 59 -26.85 0.99 9.29
N ILE A 60 -26.83 1.88 10.29
CA ILE A 60 -25.77 1.97 11.31
C ILE A 60 -26.33 1.66 12.71
N ILE A 61 -25.43 1.38 13.66
CA ILE A 61 -25.74 1.30 15.09
C ILE A 61 -25.29 2.61 15.74
N ASP A 62 -26.20 3.55 15.92
CA ASP A 62 -25.91 4.84 16.56
C ASP A 62 -26.31 4.79 18.04
N ASP A 63 -25.37 4.36 18.87
CA ASP A 63 -25.47 4.29 20.33
C ASP A 63 -25.05 5.59 21.03
N VAL A 64 -24.73 6.64 20.28
CA VAL A 64 -24.34 7.95 20.83
C VAL A 64 -25.52 8.91 20.82
N THR A 65 -26.15 9.10 19.65
CA THR A 65 -27.32 9.99 19.51
C THR A 65 -28.64 9.24 19.38
N ASN A 66 -28.61 7.89 19.40
CA ASN A 66 -29.79 7.03 19.36
C ASN A 66 -30.67 7.26 18.12
N SER A 67 -30.08 7.68 17.00
CA SER A 67 -30.82 8.01 15.77
C SER A 67 -31.14 6.79 14.91
N SER A 68 -30.50 5.64 15.10
CA SER A 68 -30.69 4.47 14.24
C SER A 68 -32.07 3.82 14.38
N LEU A 69 -32.57 3.25 13.27
CA LEU A 69 -33.75 2.36 13.25
C LEU A 69 -33.32 0.90 13.36
N GLU A 70 -34.05 0.11 14.15
CA GLU A 70 -33.88 -1.34 14.21
C GLU A 70 -34.55 -2.01 13.00
N PHE A 71 -33.95 -3.11 12.50
CA PHE A 71 -34.49 -3.86 11.38
C PHE A 71 -34.20 -5.36 11.52
N ASP A 72 -35.04 -6.18 10.89
CA ASP A 72 -34.84 -7.63 10.81
C ASP A 72 -33.92 -7.97 9.61
N PRO A 73 -32.67 -8.43 9.82
CA PRO A 73 -31.73 -8.71 8.74
C PRO A 73 -32.14 -9.89 7.85
N GLU A 74 -33.07 -10.75 8.29
CA GLU A 74 -33.52 -11.91 7.51
C GLU A 74 -34.62 -11.55 6.50
N PHE A 75 -35.20 -10.35 6.57
CA PHE A 75 -36.24 -9.91 5.65
C PHE A 75 -35.69 -9.78 4.21
N SER A 76 -36.26 -10.55 3.28
CA SER A 76 -35.90 -10.54 1.86
C SER A 76 -37.14 -10.42 0.96
N VAL A 77 -36.95 -9.72 -0.16
CA VAL A 77 -37.96 -9.57 -1.22
C VAL A 77 -37.50 -10.22 -2.54
N GLU A 78 -36.39 -10.96 -2.52
CA GLU A 78 -35.85 -11.61 -3.71
C GLU A 78 -36.66 -12.85 -4.08
N ALA A 79 -37.00 -12.97 -5.36
CA ALA A 79 -37.73 -14.12 -5.89
C ALA A 79 -36.90 -15.41 -5.79
N GLU A 80 -37.54 -16.55 -5.50
CA GLU A 80 -36.85 -17.82 -5.28
C GLU A 80 -36.10 -18.33 -6.52
N GLU A 81 -36.64 -18.05 -7.72
CA GLU A 81 -36.05 -18.41 -9.01
C GLU A 81 -34.78 -17.61 -9.36
N THR A 82 -34.42 -16.58 -8.58
CA THR A 82 -33.21 -15.80 -8.80
C THR A 82 -31.99 -16.56 -8.29
N PHE A 83 -31.08 -16.89 -9.20
CA PHE A 83 -29.77 -17.41 -8.83
C PHE A 83 -28.94 -16.32 -8.16
N ARG A 84 -28.29 -16.66 -7.04
CA ARG A 84 -27.40 -15.76 -6.28
C ARG A 84 -26.06 -16.43 -6.02
N GLY A 85 -25.01 -15.92 -6.66
CA GLY A 85 -23.65 -16.43 -6.57
C GLY A 85 -22.71 -15.46 -5.87
N MET A 86 -21.91 -15.96 -4.93
CA MET A 86 -20.83 -15.22 -4.29
C MET A 86 -19.47 -15.86 -4.61
N PHE A 87 -18.50 -15.05 -5.01
CA PHE A 87 -17.17 -15.55 -5.43
C PHE A 87 -16.09 -14.78 -4.69
N TYR A 88 -15.33 -15.50 -3.85
CA TYR A 88 -14.22 -15.00 -3.07
C TYR A 88 -12.91 -15.29 -3.80
N GLY A 89 -12.24 -14.24 -4.25
CA GLY A 89 -10.97 -14.31 -4.97
C GLY A 89 -9.90 -13.40 -4.37
N LEU A 90 -8.66 -13.56 -4.81
CA LEU A 90 -7.55 -12.69 -4.46
C LEU A 90 -7.39 -11.57 -5.50
N GLY A 91 -7.07 -10.36 -5.05
CA GLY A 91 -6.72 -9.25 -5.92
C GLY A 91 -5.60 -9.64 -6.89
N ALA A 92 -5.92 -9.59 -8.19
CA ALA A 92 -5.10 -10.00 -9.33
C ALA A 92 -5.07 -11.51 -9.71
N ASP A 93 -5.91 -12.37 -9.11
CA ASP A 93 -6.04 -13.78 -9.53
C ASP A 93 -6.93 -14.00 -10.78
N GLY A 94 -7.66 -12.97 -11.21
CA GLY A 94 -8.53 -12.98 -12.38
C GLY A 94 -10.00 -13.31 -12.12
N THR A 95 -10.40 -13.56 -10.87
CA THR A 95 -11.78 -13.89 -10.46
C THR A 95 -12.82 -12.88 -10.95
N VAL A 96 -12.59 -11.60 -10.66
CA VAL A 96 -13.48 -10.50 -11.08
C VAL A 96 -13.61 -10.46 -12.62
N GLY A 97 -12.51 -10.70 -13.34
CA GLY A 97 -12.52 -10.73 -14.80
C GLY A 97 -13.35 -11.88 -15.35
N ALA A 98 -13.19 -13.07 -14.78
CA ALA A 98 -14.00 -14.25 -15.12
C ALA A 98 -15.49 -14.03 -14.80
N ASN A 99 -15.82 -13.40 -13.67
CA ASN A 99 -17.20 -13.10 -13.32
C ASN A 99 -17.84 -12.08 -14.26
N LYS A 100 -17.12 -11.00 -14.65
CA LYS A 100 -17.58 -10.07 -15.69
C LYS A 100 -17.82 -10.77 -17.02
N ASN A 101 -16.94 -11.71 -17.39
CA ASN A 101 -17.12 -12.50 -18.61
C ASN A 101 -18.33 -13.44 -18.50
N SER A 102 -18.56 -14.06 -17.34
CA SER A 102 -19.71 -14.94 -17.09
C SER A 102 -21.03 -14.19 -17.17
N ILE A 103 -21.09 -12.96 -16.63
CA ILE A 103 -22.25 -12.05 -16.80
C ILE A 103 -22.53 -11.82 -18.28
N LYS A 104 -21.48 -11.55 -19.07
CA LYS A 104 -21.60 -11.32 -20.50
C LYS A 104 -22.09 -12.57 -21.25
N ILE A 105 -21.55 -13.75 -20.92
CA ILE A 105 -21.95 -15.02 -21.53
C ILE A 105 -23.44 -15.28 -21.30
N ILE A 106 -23.91 -15.13 -20.06
CA ILE A 106 -25.31 -15.42 -19.71
C ILE A 106 -26.24 -14.32 -20.24
N GLY A 107 -25.92 -13.05 -20.03
CA GLY A 107 -26.77 -11.93 -20.42
C GLY A 107 -26.83 -11.64 -21.91
N GLU A 108 -25.78 -11.97 -22.69
CA GLU A 108 -25.83 -11.89 -24.16
C GLU A 108 -26.30 -13.20 -24.82
N GLY A 109 -26.20 -14.32 -24.12
CA GLY A 109 -26.46 -15.66 -24.66
C GLY A 109 -27.84 -16.21 -24.34
N THR A 110 -28.61 -15.59 -23.44
CA THR A 110 -29.91 -16.11 -22.95
C THR A 110 -30.88 -14.96 -22.66
N ASP A 111 -32.15 -15.29 -22.40
CA ASP A 111 -33.18 -14.32 -22.00
C ASP A 111 -33.10 -13.93 -20.51
N TYR A 112 -32.08 -14.41 -19.78
CA TYR A 112 -31.94 -14.10 -18.36
C TYR A 112 -31.39 -12.67 -18.18
N TYR A 113 -31.98 -11.95 -17.22
CA TYR A 113 -31.36 -10.76 -16.69
C TYR A 113 -30.12 -11.15 -15.89
N ALA A 114 -29.05 -10.37 -16.05
CA ALA A 114 -27.77 -10.59 -15.38
C ALA A 114 -27.34 -9.32 -14.62
N GLN A 115 -27.00 -9.47 -13.35
CA GLN A 115 -26.48 -8.39 -12.50
C GLN A 115 -25.16 -8.82 -11.87
N GLY A 116 -24.20 -7.90 -11.81
CA GLY A 116 -22.94 -8.11 -11.09
C GLY A 116 -22.53 -6.89 -10.29
N TYR A 117 -22.19 -7.11 -9.03
CA TYR A 117 -21.56 -6.13 -8.16
C TYR A 117 -20.26 -6.72 -7.61
N PHE A 118 -19.22 -5.89 -7.48
CA PHE A 118 -17.88 -6.35 -7.11
C PHE A 118 -17.38 -5.52 -5.94
N VAL A 119 -17.21 -6.17 -4.79
CA VAL A 119 -16.58 -5.60 -3.61
C VAL A 119 -15.08 -5.81 -3.74
N TYR A 120 -14.36 -4.70 -3.78
CA TYR A 120 -12.90 -4.68 -3.79
C TYR A 120 -12.41 -4.17 -2.45
N ASP A 121 -11.28 -4.70 -2.00
CA ASP A 121 -10.45 -4.02 -1.02
C ASP A 121 -9.68 -2.89 -1.71
N SER A 122 -9.44 -1.79 -0.99
CA SER A 122 -8.60 -0.68 -1.43
C SER A 122 -7.12 -1.05 -1.48
N LYS A 123 -6.69 -2.12 -0.79
CA LYS A 123 -5.39 -2.76 -1.02
C LYS A 123 -5.30 -3.23 -2.47
N LYS A 124 -4.31 -2.72 -3.21
CA LYS A 124 -4.20 -2.92 -4.66
C LYS A 124 -3.91 -4.36 -5.10
N SER A 125 -3.31 -5.17 -4.24
CA SER A 125 -3.03 -6.59 -4.53
C SER A 125 -2.97 -7.42 -3.26
N GLY A 126 -3.27 -8.71 -3.38
CA GLY A 126 -3.18 -9.66 -2.27
C GLY A 126 -4.27 -9.47 -1.21
N SER A 127 -5.38 -8.84 -1.59
CA SER A 127 -6.55 -8.65 -0.74
C SER A 127 -7.72 -9.46 -1.28
N MET A 128 -8.70 -9.72 -0.43
CA MET A 128 -9.89 -10.45 -0.83
C MET A 128 -10.78 -9.57 -1.73
N THR A 129 -11.38 -10.19 -2.74
CA THR A 129 -12.41 -9.59 -3.58
C THR A 129 -13.65 -10.47 -3.51
N ILE A 130 -14.83 -9.86 -3.44
CA ILE A 130 -16.10 -10.58 -3.39
C ILE A 130 -16.95 -10.15 -4.57
N SER A 131 -17.27 -11.09 -5.46
CA SER A 131 -18.20 -10.84 -6.57
C SER A 131 -19.58 -11.33 -6.19
N HIS A 132 -20.59 -10.49 -6.38
CA HIS A 132 -22.00 -10.80 -6.18
C HIS A 132 -22.68 -10.85 -7.54
N LEU A 133 -23.11 -12.04 -7.95
CA LEU A 133 -23.77 -12.25 -9.22
C LEU A 133 -25.22 -12.67 -9.01
N ARG A 134 -26.13 -12.06 -9.77
CA ARG A 134 -27.53 -12.50 -9.85
C ARG A 134 -27.91 -12.80 -11.28
N PHE A 135 -28.66 -13.88 -11.47
CA PHE A 135 -29.24 -14.27 -12.76
C PHE A 135 -30.70 -14.70 -12.56
N GLY A 136 -31.59 -14.31 -13.46
CA GLY A 136 -32.97 -14.75 -13.38
C GLY A 136 -33.84 -14.33 -14.57
N PRO A 137 -35.02 -14.93 -14.73
CA PRO A 137 -35.94 -14.64 -15.84
C PRO A 137 -36.70 -13.31 -15.68
N LYS A 138 -36.62 -12.68 -14.50
CA LYS A 138 -37.27 -11.41 -14.18
C LYS A 138 -36.23 -10.31 -13.99
N GLU A 139 -36.68 -9.08 -14.19
CA GLU A 139 -35.87 -7.89 -13.98
C GLU A 139 -35.28 -7.85 -12.56
N LEU A 140 -33.96 -7.61 -12.46
CA LEU A 140 -33.21 -7.63 -11.21
C LEU A 140 -33.07 -6.20 -10.65
N LYS A 141 -33.85 -5.88 -9.61
CA LYS A 141 -33.84 -4.56 -8.94
C LYS A 141 -33.03 -4.51 -7.64
N SER A 142 -32.34 -5.60 -7.31
CA SER A 142 -31.60 -5.74 -6.04
C SER A 142 -30.29 -4.95 -6.05
N SER A 143 -30.35 -3.63 -5.82
CA SER A 143 -29.18 -2.74 -5.71
C SER A 143 -28.55 -2.79 -4.30
N TYR A 144 -28.29 -4.01 -3.81
CA TYR A 144 -27.70 -4.32 -2.50
C TYR A 144 -26.94 -5.65 -2.57
N LEU A 145 -26.05 -5.92 -1.61
CA LEU A 145 -25.25 -7.14 -1.58
C LEU A 145 -26.11 -8.39 -1.37
N ILE A 146 -25.57 -9.56 -1.76
CA ILE A 146 -26.26 -10.85 -1.51
C ILE A 146 -26.08 -11.22 -0.04
N SER A 147 -27.19 -11.33 0.69
CA SER A 147 -27.24 -11.83 2.08
C SER A 147 -27.54 -13.33 2.18
N SER A 148 -28.15 -13.91 1.15
CA SER A 148 -28.51 -15.33 1.06
C SER A 148 -28.15 -15.89 -0.33
N ALA A 149 -27.06 -16.67 -0.42
CA ALA A 149 -26.49 -17.19 -1.66
C ALA A 149 -26.87 -18.66 -1.93
N ASN A 150 -27.14 -18.97 -3.20
CA ASN A 150 -27.34 -20.34 -3.70
C ASN A 150 -26.01 -21.02 -4.04
N PHE A 151 -24.98 -20.23 -4.35
CA PHE A 151 -23.68 -20.72 -4.78
C PHE A 151 -22.59 -19.85 -4.15
N ILE A 152 -21.58 -20.48 -3.57
CA ILE A 152 -20.40 -19.82 -3.03
C ILE A 152 -19.16 -20.48 -3.63
N ALA A 153 -18.22 -19.67 -4.12
CA ALA A 153 -16.90 -20.16 -4.55
C ALA A 153 -15.79 -19.48 -3.77
N CYS A 154 -14.83 -20.27 -3.30
CA CYS A 154 -13.61 -19.83 -2.65
C CYS A 154 -12.41 -20.21 -3.51
N HIS A 155 -11.79 -19.21 -4.14
CA HIS A 155 -10.68 -19.43 -5.06
C HIS A 155 -9.32 -19.49 -4.34
N GLN A 156 -9.29 -19.24 -3.03
CA GLN A 156 -8.09 -19.32 -2.19
C GLN A 156 -8.40 -20.03 -0.87
N ASN A 157 -7.85 -21.24 -0.69
CA ASN A 157 -8.10 -22.06 0.51
C ASN A 157 -7.85 -21.31 1.84
N VAL A 158 -6.85 -20.43 1.88
CA VAL A 158 -6.46 -19.65 3.08
C VAL A 158 -7.58 -18.76 3.62
N PHE A 159 -8.58 -18.38 2.82
CA PHE A 159 -9.68 -17.55 3.31
C PHE A 159 -10.59 -18.27 4.30
N LEU A 160 -10.67 -19.60 4.22
CA LEU A 160 -11.48 -20.39 5.16
C LEU A 160 -10.95 -20.31 6.59
N ASP A 161 -9.64 -20.10 6.75
CA ASP A 161 -9.01 -19.96 8.05
C ASP A 161 -9.27 -18.58 8.66
N LYS A 162 -9.79 -17.61 7.89
CA LYS A 162 -9.87 -16.20 8.30
C LYS A 162 -11.29 -15.65 8.41
N ILE A 163 -12.21 -16.13 7.58
CA ILE A 163 -13.58 -15.59 7.52
C ILE A 163 -14.63 -16.70 7.48
N ASN A 164 -15.76 -16.49 8.17
CA ASN A 164 -16.93 -17.33 7.99
C ASN A 164 -17.68 -16.95 6.70
N MET A 165 -17.12 -17.35 5.56
CA MET A 165 -17.71 -17.06 4.24
C MET A 165 -19.03 -17.80 3.97
N LEU A 166 -19.29 -18.90 4.68
CA LEU A 166 -20.50 -19.71 4.49
C LEU A 166 -21.70 -19.18 5.29
N LYS A 167 -21.50 -18.15 6.12
CA LYS A 167 -22.58 -17.48 6.87
C LYS A 167 -23.75 -17.07 5.97
N THR A 168 -23.48 -16.58 4.77
CA THR A 168 -24.50 -16.13 3.80
C THR A 168 -25.08 -17.25 2.93
N ALA A 169 -24.66 -18.52 3.10
CA ALA A 169 -25.23 -19.63 2.33
C ALA A 169 -26.68 -19.92 2.73
N LYS A 170 -27.56 -20.13 1.75
CA LYS A 170 -28.89 -20.72 1.93
C LYS A 170 -28.78 -22.23 2.19
N GLU A 171 -29.80 -22.82 2.80
CA GLU A 171 -29.93 -24.29 2.84
C GLU A 171 -29.91 -24.90 1.42
N GLY A 172 -29.14 -25.97 1.24
CA GLY A 172 -28.94 -26.67 -0.03
C GLY A 172 -27.96 -26.01 -1.00
N ALA A 173 -27.28 -24.92 -0.59
CA ALA A 173 -26.35 -24.20 -1.46
C ALA A 173 -25.13 -25.04 -1.86
N THR A 174 -24.54 -24.70 -3.01
CA THR A 174 -23.31 -25.32 -3.52
C THR A 174 -22.09 -24.51 -3.09
N PHE A 175 -21.06 -25.18 -2.58
CA PHE A 175 -19.76 -24.60 -2.24
C PHE A 175 -18.65 -25.19 -3.12
N LEU A 176 -17.91 -24.33 -3.83
CA LEU A 176 -16.76 -24.67 -4.65
C LEU A 176 -15.47 -24.16 -4.00
N LEU A 177 -14.49 -25.04 -3.79
CA LEU A 177 -13.21 -24.70 -3.17
C LEU A 177 -12.04 -25.00 -4.11
N ASN A 178 -11.15 -24.03 -4.29
CA ASN A 178 -9.82 -24.27 -4.86
C ASN A 178 -8.85 -24.66 -3.73
N SER A 179 -8.30 -25.88 -3.77
CA SER A 179 -7.39 -26.40 -2.75
C SER A 179 -6.37 -27.37 -3.34
N HIS A 180 -5.15 -27.34 -2.81
CA HIS A 180 -4.11 -28.34 -3.09
C HIS A 180 -4.33 -29.66 -2.32
N VAL A 181 -5.22 -29.66 -1.33
CA VAL A 181 -5.52 -30.84 -0.52
C VAL A 181 -6.32 -31.84 -1.36
N PRO A 182 -5.90 -33.12 -1.46
CA PRO A 182 -6.64 -34.16 -2.16
C PRO A 182 -8.08 -34.29 -1.64
N LYS A 183 -9.03 -34.68 -2.49
CA LYS A 183 -10.46 -34.73 -2.15
C LYS A 183 -10.75 -35.65 -0.95
N GLU A 184 -9.96 -36.71 -0.78
CA GLU A 184 -10.09 -37.71 0.28
C GLU A 184 -9.72 -37.13 1.65
N GLU A 185 -8.81 -36.17 1.70
CA GLU A 185 -8.30 -35.53 2.92
C GLU A 185 -8.93 -34.15 3.17
N LEU A 186 -9.63 -33.60 2.17
CA LEU A 186 -10.14 -32.24 2.21
C LEU A 186 -11.04 -31.99 3.42
N TRP A 187 -11.96 -32.90 3.70
CA TRP A 187 -12.93 -32.73 4.79
C TRP A 187 -12.24 -32.41 6.12
N ASP A 188 -11.22 -33.19 6.48
CA ASP A 188 -10.50 -33.03 7.76
C ASP A 188 -9.56 -31.81 7.77
N SER A 189 -9.22 -31.27 6.59
CA SER A 189 -8.46 -30.02 6.49
C SER A 189 -9.29 -28.76 6.76
N LEU A 190 -10.62 -28.84 6.65
CA LEU A 190 -11.52 -27.69 6.80
C LEU A 190 -11.62 -27.24 8.27
N PRO A 191 -11.77 -25.92 8.55
CA PRO A 191 -12.10 -25.44 9.88
C PRO A 191 -13.45 -25.98 10.39
N LYS A 192 -13.55 -26.13 11.71
CA LYS A 192 -14.73 -26.62 12.43
C LYS A 192 -16.01 -25.90 12.03
N GLN A 193 -15.97 -24.55 12.02
CA GLN A 193 -17.13 -23.72 11.65
C GLN A 193 -17.60 -23.98 10.22
N VAL A 194 -16.67 -24.20 9.28
CA VAL A 194 -16.99 -24.50 7.88
C VAL A 194 -17.68 -25.86 7.77
N GLN A 195 -17.19 -26.87 8.49
CA GLN A 195 -17.85 -28.19 8.56
C GLN A 195 -19.26 -28.09 9.16
N GLU A 196 -19.43 -27.31 10.24
CA GLU A 196 -20.73 -27.08 10.87
C GLU A 196 -21.73 -26.43 9.91
N ASP A 197 -21.33 -25.39 9.18
CA ASP A 197 -22.17 -24.70 8.21
C ASP A 197 -22.56 -25.61 7.03
N LEU A 198 -21.61 -26.40 6.49
CA LEU A 198 -21.88 -27.37 5.43
C LEU A 198 -22.94 -28.41 5.85
N ILE A 199 -22.85 -28.92 7.09
CA ILE A 199 -23.79 -29.92 7.63
C ILE A 199 -25.15 -29.28 7.91
N LYS A 200 -25.18 -28.21 8.70
CA LYS A 200 -26.41 -27.56 9.17
C LYS A 200 -27.26 -27.09 8.00
N LYS A 201 -26.60 -26.55 6.96
CA LYS A 201 -27.25 -26.03 5.76
C LYS A 201 -27.36 -27.05 4.63
N LYS A 202 -27.01 -28.33 4.86
CA LYS A 202 -27.12 -29.42 3.88
C LYS A 202 -26.50 -29.06 2.51
N MET A 203 -25.31 -28.46 2.54
CA MET A 203 -24.66 -27.93 1.35
C MET A 203 -24.01 -29.04 0.52
N LYS A 204 -23.77 -28.76 -0.77
CA LYS A 204 -22.95 -29.60 -1.66
C LYS A 204 -21.54 -29.05 -1.73
N LEU A 205 -20.52 -29.88 -1.55
CA LEU A 205 -19.11 -29.47 -1.57
C LEU A 205 -18.41 -29.99 -2.83
N TYR A 206 -17.74 -29.09 -3.56
CA TYR A 206 -16.87 -29.42 -4.69
C TYR A 206 -15.47 -28.86 -4.47
N THR A 207 -14.45 -29.58 -4.95
CA THR A 207 -13.05 -29.18 -4.86
C THR A 207 -12.29 -29.37 -6.17
N ILE A 208 -11.25 -28.58 -6.36
CA ILE A 208 -10.28 -28.68 -7.47
C ILE A 208 -8.93 -28.08 -7.05
N ASP A 209 -7.82 -28.65 -7.53
CA ASP A 209 -6.51 -27.97 -7.51
C ASP A 209 -6.33 -27.19 -8.81
N ALA A 210 -6.84 -25.96 -8.84
CA ALA A 210 -6.83 -25.14 -10.05
C ALA A 210 -5.41 -24.70 -10.45
N TYR A 211 -4.49 -24.61 -9.49
CA TYR A 211 -3.09 -24.23 -9.76
C TYR A 211 -2.33 -25.37 -10.43
N LYS A 212 -2.54 -26.62 -9.99
CA LYS A 212 -1.99 -27.79 -10.66
C LYS A 212 -2.51 -27.88 -12.10
N VAL A 213 -3.82 -27.75 -12.30
CA VAL A 213 -4.43 -27.76 -13.65
C VAL A 213 -3.88 -26.61 -14.50
N ALA A 214 -3.71 -25.41 -13.94
CA ALA A 214 -3.12 -24.28 -14.67
C ALA A 214 -1.65 -24.53 -15.06
N GLY A 215 -0.87 -25.18 -14.19
CA GLY A 215 0.51 -25.58 -14.48
C GLY A 215 0.59 -26.60 -15.62
N GLU A 216 -0.20 -27.68 -15.53
CA GLU A 216 -0.23 -28.78 -16.50
C GLU A 216 -0.75 -28.33 -17.89
N THR A 217 -1.63 -27.32 -17.92
CA THR A 217 -2.19 -26.76 -19.17
C THR A 217 -1.38 -25.59 -19.73
N GLY A 218 -0.27 -25.21 -19.08
CA GLY A 218 0.61 -24.11 -19.53
C GLY A 218 0.05 -22.71 -19.30
N MET A 219 -0.94 -22.55 -18.41
CA MET A 219 -1.49 -21.26 -17.99
C MET A 219 -0.73 -20.59 -16.83
N GLY A 220 0.25 -21.29 -16.25
CA GLY A 220 1.05 -20.80 -15.13
C GLY A 220 0.20 -20.72 -13.87
N VAL A 221 0.13 -19.55 -13.23
CA VAL A 221 -0.62 -19.32 -11.98
C VAL A 221 -2.04 -18.78 -12.19
N ARG A 222 -2.55 -18.80 -13.43
CA ARG A 222 -3.87 -18.24 -13.76
C ARG A 222 -4.96 -19.30 -13.63
N ILE A 223 -5.80 -19.15 -12.61
CA ILE A 223 -6.89 -20.08 -12.30
C ILE A 223 -8.27 -19.62 -12.80
N ASN A 224 -8.36 -18.42 -13.37
CA ASN A 224 -9.63 -17.77 -13.71
C ASN A 224 -10.51 -18.59 -14.68
N THR A 225 -9.96 -19.11 -15.78
CA THR A 225 -10.71 -19.94 -16.76
C THR A 225 -11.16 -21.27 -16.14
N ILE A 226 -10.31 -21.84 -15.28
CA ILE A 226 -10.57 -23.11 -14.59
C ILE A 226 -11.74 -22.93 -13.61
N MET A 227 -11.66 -21.94 -12.72
CA MET A 227 -12.73 -21.66 -11.76
C MET A 227 -14.04 -21.24 -12.43
N GLN A 228 -13.97 -20.49 -13.54
CA GLN A 228 -15.13 -20.15 -14.36
C GLN A 228 -15.81 -21.40 -14.92
N THR A 229 -15.01 -22.35 -15.44
CA THR A 229 -15.52 -23.62 -15.97
C THR A 229 -16.22 -24.44 -14.89
N CYS A 230 -15.63 -24.50 -13.68
CA CYS A 230 -16.29 -25.11 -12.54
C CYS A 230 -17.65 -24.46 -12.26
N PHE A 231 -17.71 -23.13 -12.16
CA PHE A 231 -18.97 -22.41 -11.92
C PHE A 231 -20.08 -22.80 -12.91
N PHE A 232 -19.82 -22.77 -14.21
CA PHE A 232 -20.81 -23.17 -15.22
C PHE A 232 -21.20 -24.65 -15.11
N ALA A 233 -20.26 -25.54 -14.75
CA ALA A 233 -20.52 -26.97 -14.66
C ALA A 233 -21.40 -27.38 -13.46
N ILE A 234 -21.36 -26.65 -12.34
CA ILE A 234 -22.02 -27.04 -11.07
C ILE A 234 -22.98 -25.99 -10.50
N SER A 235 -23.16 -24.82 -11.14
CA SER A 235 -24.12 -23.80 -10.70
C SER A 235 -25.59 -24.19 -10.90
N ASN A 236 -25.86 -25.13 -11.81
CA ASN A 236 -27.21 -25.56 -12.22
C ASN A 236 -28.12 -24.42 -12.72
N ILE A 237 -27.54 -23.32 -13.22
CA ILE A 237 -28.30 -22.26 -13.91
C ILE A 237 -28.86 -22.80 -15.23
N PHE A 238 -28.03 -23.55 -15.96
CA PHE A 238 -28.35 -24.23 -17.21
C PHE A 238 -27.92 -25.71 -17.13
N PRO A 239 -28.46 -26.59 -18.00
CA PRO A 239 -27.94 -27.94 -18.17
C PRO A 239 -26.43 -27.93 -18.47
N LYS A 240 -25.69 -28.91 -17.93
CA LYS A 240 -24.22 -28.96 -17.98
C LYS A 240 -23.65 -28.89 -19.40
N GLU A 241 -24.24 -29.59 -20.36
CA GLU A 241 -23.78 -29.60 -21.75
C GLU A 241 -23.92 -28.23 -22.43
N GLU A 242 -25.05 -27.57 -22.19
CA GLU A 242 -25.32 -26.22 -22.69
C GLU A 242 -24.30 -25.22 -22.10
N ALA A 243 -24.09 -25.27 -20.79
CA ALA A 243 -23.13 -24.42 -20.09
C ALA A 243 -21.68 -24.57 -20.61
N ILE A 244 -21.25 -25.81 -20.92
CA ILE A 244 -19.92 -26.08 -21.49
C ILE A 244 -19.80 -25.51 -22.91
N ASN A 245 -20.84 -25.64 -23.74
CA ASN A 245 -20.84 -25.10 -25.09
C ASN A 245 -20.75 -23.57 -25.08
N MET A 246 -21.49 -22.89 -24.19
CA MET A 246 -21.43 -21.43 -24.02
C MET A 246 -20.00 -20.94 -23.69
N ILE A 247 -19.27 -21.67 -22.83
CA ILE A 247 -17.87 -21.35 -22.51
C ILE A 247 -16.97 -21.51 -23.74
N LYS A 248 -17.06 -22.65 -24.44
CA LYS A 248 -16.22 -22.94 -25.60
C LYS A 248 -16.44 -21.92 -26.73
N ASP A 249 -17.67 -21.46 -26.93
CA ASP A 249 -18.00 -20.43 -27.90
C ASP A 249 -17.46 -19.04 -27.50
N SER A 250 -17.55 -18.69 -26.21
CA SER A 250 -16.95 -17.46 -25.67
C SER A 250 -15.42 -17.43 -25.82
N ILE A 251 -14.75 -18.57 -25.59
CA ILE A 251 -13.30 -18.72 -25.78
C ILE A 251 -12.93 -18.49 -27.25
N LYS A 252 -13.67 -19.09 -28.21
CA LYS A 252 -13.45 -18.83 -29.65
C LYS A 252 -13.61 -17.35 -30.00
N LYS A 253 -14.68 -16.71 -29.52
CA LYS A 253 -14.94 -15.27 -29.76
C LYS A 253 -13.83 -14.38 -29.18
N THR A 254 -13.31 -14.73 -28.01
CA THR A 254 -12.32 -13.90 -27.28
C THR A 254 -10.89 -14.12 -27.78
N TYR A 255 -10.51 -15.36 -28.09
CA TYR A 255 -9.13 -15.77 -28.37
C TYR A 255 -8.89 -16.22 -29.81
N GLY A 256 -9.91 -16.28 -30.67
CA GLY A 256 -9.75 -16.66 -32.08
C GLY A 256 -8.74 -15.80 -32.83
N SER A 257 -8.70 -14.49 -32.54
CA SER A 257 -7.74 -13.56 -33.13
C SER A 257 -6.29 -13.74 -32.62
N LYS A 258 -6.07 -14.54 -31.57
CA LYS A 258 -4.75 -14.83 -31.01
C LYS A 258 -4.15 -16.16 -31.52
N GLY A 259 -4.85 -16.84 -32.43
CA GLY A 259 -4.40 -18.05 -33.11
C GLY A 259 -4.85 -19.35 -32.45
N ASP A 260 -4.96 -20.41 -33.27
CA ASP A 260 -5.56 -21.70 -32.90
C ASP A 260 -4.88 -22.40 -31.73
N LYS A 261 -3.56 -22.20 -31.56
CA LYS A 261 -2.81 -22.76 -30.43
C LYS A 261 -3.35 -22.26 -29.09
N ILE A 262 -3.65 -20.96 -28.97
CA ILE A 262 -4.18 -20.38 -27.73
C ILE A 262 -5.62 -20.84 -27.49
N VAL A 263 -6.43 -20.94 -28.55
CA VAL A 263 -7.81 -21.46 -28.45
C VAL A 263 -7.78 -22.91 -27.96
N LYS A 264 -6.95 -23.77 -28.56
CA LYS A 264 -6.80 -25.17 -28.17
C LYS A 264 -6.33 -25.31 -26.72
N MET A 265 -5.33 -24.53 -26.29
CA MET A 265 -4.90 -24.54 -24.88
C MET A 265 -6.03 -24.22 -23.90
N ASN A 266 -6.91 -23.26 -24.25
CA ASN A 266 -8.07 -22.92 -23.40
C ASN A 266 -9.13 -24.04 -23.42
N PHE A 267 -9.32 -24.73 -24.55
CA PHE A 267 -10.22 -25.88 -24.63
C PHE A 267 -9.71 -27.08 -23.83
N ASP A 268 -8.43 -27.41 -23.99
CA ASP A 268 -7.77 -28.47 -23.22
C ASP A 268 -7.93 -28.18 -21.72
N ALA A 269 -7.83 -26.92 -21.31
CA ALA A 269 -8.03 -26.56 -19.92
C ALA A 269 -9.47 -26.67 -19.42
N VAL A 270 -10.47 -26.37 -20.25
CA VAL A 270 -11.88 -26.64 -19.92
C VAL A 270 -12.07 -28.14 -19.67
N ASP A 271 -11.54 -28.97 -20.56
CA ASP A 271 -11.71 -30.43 -20.46
C ASP A 271 -10.94 -31.00 -19.25
N GLN A 272 -9.71 -30.54 -19.01
CA GLN A 272 -8.93 -30.93 -17.82
C GLN A 272 -9.57 -30.46 -16.52
N THR A 273 -10.20 -29.27 -16.52
CA THR A 273 -10.94 -28.77 -15.35
C THR A 273 -12.06 -29.73 -14.98
N LEU A 274 -12.86 -30.16 -15.97
CA LEU A 274 -13.98 -31.07 -15.72
C LEU A 274 -13.53 -32.44 -15.21
N ALA A 275 -12.36 -32.92 -15.64
CA ALA A 275 -11.77 -34.18 -15.16
C ALA A 275 -11.25 -34.10 -13.71
N HIS A 276 -10.81 -32.91 -13.27
CA HIS A 276 -10.24 -32.67 -11.94
C HIS A 276 -11.21 -31.99 -10.96
N LEU A 277 -12.43 -31.70 -11.38
CA LEU A 277 -13.49 -31.20 -10.51
C LEU A 277 -14.15 -32.39 -9.79
N HIS A 278 -14.08 -32.38 -8.46
CA HIS A 278 -14.56 -33.49 -7.64
C HIS A 278 -15.63 -33.04 -6.65
N GLU A 279 -16.72 -33.82 -6.55
CA GLU A 279 -17.67 -33.71 -5.45
C GLU A 279 -17.11 -34.41 -4.21
N VAL A 280 -17.23 -33.76 -3.05
CA VAL A 280 -16.79 -34.28 -1.76
C VAL A 280 -18.02 -34.58 -0.92
N ALA A 281 -18.14 -35.83 -0.45
CA ALA A 281 -19.25 -36.23 0.39
C ALA A 281 -19.18 -35.47 1.73
N VAL A 282 -20.27 -34.79 2.10
CA VAL A 282 -20.40 -34.08 3.39
C VAL A 282 -20.88 -35.08 4.46
N PRO A 283 -20.06 -35.44 5.47
CA PRO A 283 -20.45 -36.33 6.55
C PRO A 283 -21.50 -35.70 7.48
N LYS A 284 -22.12 -36.50 8.35
CA LYS A 284 -23.08 -35.99 9.35
C LYS A 284 -22.44 -35.42 10.62
N LYS A 285 -21.12 -35.54 10.76
CA LYS A 285 -20.40 -35.19 11.98
C LYS A 285 -19.23 -34.27 11.65
N VAL A 286 -19.02 -33.30 12.52
CA VAL A 286 -17.83 -32.47 12.56
C VAL A 286 -16.66 -33.31 13.08
N THR A 287 -15.54 -33.30 12.38
CA THR A 287 -14.30 -34.01 12.72
C THR A 287 -13.15 -33.07 13.06
N SER A 288 -13.20 -31.82 12.59
CA SER A 288 -12.11 -30.86 12.75
C SER A 288 -12.14 -30.15 14.10
N ASN A 289 -10.95 -29.99 14.69
CA ASN A 289 -10.71 -29.13 15.85
C ASN A 289 -10.14 -27.75 15.46
N LYS A 290 -9.85 -27.53 14.18
CA LYS A 290 -9.26 -26.28 13.68
C LYS A 290 -10.30 -25.16 13.77
N GLN A 291 -9.98 -24.08 14.48
CA GLN A 291 -10.84 -22.90 14.54
C GLN A 291 -10.51 -21.93 13.42
N ILE A 292 -11.45 -21.05 13.10
CA ILE A 292 -11.14 -19.84 12.33
C ILE A 292 -10.19 -19.00 13.20
N GLU A 293 -9.10 -18.53 12.60
CA GLU A 293 -8.10 -17.69 13.24
C GLU A 293 -8.73 -16.36 13.67
N LEU A 294 -8.25 -15.80 14.78
CA LEU A 294 -8.63 -14.45 15.16
C LEU A 294 -8.09 -13.46 14.11
N PRO A 295 -8.87 -12.43 13.72
CA PRO A 295 -8.42 -11.46 12.72
C PRO A 295 -7.19 -10.67 13.18
N VAL A 296 -6.98 -10.57 14.49
CA VAL A 296 -5.80 -10.01 15.15
C VAL A 296 -5.49 -10.84 16.40
N PRO A 297 -4.21 -10.91 16.84
CA PRO A 297 -3.82 -11.59 18.08
C PRO A 297 -4.58 -11.12 19.32
N SER A 298 -4.80 -12.02 20.29
CA SER A 298 -5.56 -11.72 21.52
C SER A 298 -4.87 -10.72 22.45
N ASN A 299 -3.55 -10.57 22.34
CA ASN A 299 -2.74 -9.57 23.05
C ASN A 299 -2.72 -8.20 22.36
N ALA A 300 -3.43 -8.01 21.24
CA ALA A 300 -3.54 -6.71 20.59
C ALA A 300 -4.33 -5.70 21.48
N PRO A 301 -4.07 -4.38 21.35
CA PRO A 301 -4.83 -3.35 22.07
C PRO A 301 -6.34 -3.41 21.80
N ASP A 302 -7.16 -2.88 22.71
CA ASP A 302 -8.62 -2.98 22.62
C ASP A 302 -9.19 -2.35 21.35
N PHE A 303 -8.72 -1.16 20.95
CA PHE A 303 -9.12 -0.56 19.67
C PHE A 303 -8.80 -1.50 18.48
N ILE A 304 -7.66 -2.19 18.52
CA ILE A 304 -7.26 -3.12 17.46
C ILE A 304 -8.17 -4.34 17.43
N LYS A 305 -8.57 -4.89 18.58
CA LYS A 305 -9.47 -6.04 18.63
C LYS A 305 -10.91 -5.66 18.23
N GLU A 306 -11.41 -4.57 18.79
CA GLU A 306 -12.83 -4.20 18.70
C GLU A 306 -13.19 -3.43 17.42
N VAL A 307 -12.24 -2.70 16.82
CA VAL A 307 -12.45 -1.92 15.61
C VAL A 307 -11.67 -2.51 14.44
N THR A 308 -10.34 -2.51 14.50
CA THR A 308 -9.51 -2.97 13.37
C THR A 308 -9.77 -4.43 13.01
N GLY A 309 -9.81 -5.33 14.00
CA GLY A 309 -10.04 -6.76 13.82
C GLY A 309 -11.41 -7.06 13.25
N LYS A 310 -12.46 -6.35 13.70
CA LYS A 310 -13.81 -6.47 13.11
C LYS A 310 -13.85 -6.03 11.65
N ILE A 311 -13.17 -4.93 11.29
CA ILE A 311 -13.10 -4.49 9.89
C ILE A 311 -12.34 -5.53 9.04
N ILE A 312 -11.20 -6.05 9.53
CA ILE A 312 -10.43 -7.12 8.85
C ILE A 312 -11.29 -8.38 8.64
N ALA A 313 -12.13 -8.75 9.61
CA ALA A 313 -13.03 -9.89 9.53
C ALA A 313 -14.25 -9.68 8.61
N GLY A 314 -14.41 -8.48 8.02
CA GLY A 314 -15.59 -8.14 7.20
C GLY A 314 -16.83 -7.81 8.03
N GLU A 315 -16.66 -7.49 9.32
CA GLU A 315 -17.72 -7.18 10.29
C GLU A 315 -17.75 -5.69 10.68
N GLY A 316 -17.12 -4.83 9.86
CA GLY A 316 -17.04 -3.38 10.12
C GLY A 316 -18.40 -2.70 10.26
N ASP A 317 -19.43 -3.20 9.57
CA ASP A 317 -20.79 -2.68 9.64
C ASP A 317 -21.46 -2.88 11.01
N LEU A 318 -20.94 -3.79 11.84
CA LEU A 318 -21.45 -4.10 13.19
C LEU A 318 -20.79 -3.26 14.29
N ILE A 319 -19.87 -2.36 13.93
CA ILE A 319 -19.20 -1.47 14.87
C ILE A 319 -20.11 -0.27 15.15
N PRO A 320 -20.47 0.01 16.41
CA PRO A 320 -21.32 1.14 16.74
C PRO A 320 -20.55 2.47 16.69
N VAL A 321 -21.30 3.58 16.57
CA VAL A 321 -20.74 4.93 16.45
C VAL A 321 -19.79 5.27 17.60
N SER A 322 -20.08 4.82 18.83
CA SER A 322 -19.26 5.13 20.02
C SER A 322 -17.81 4.60 19.97
N LYS A 323 -17.51 3.66 19.07
CA LYS A 323 -16.17 3.05 18.93
C LYS A 323 -15.25 3.81 17.99
N PHE A 324 -15.76 4.77 17.22
CA PHE A 324 -14.97 5.55 16.29
C PHE A 324 -14.50 6.88 16.92
N PRO A 325 -13.28 7.34 16.61
CA PRO A 325 -12.81 8.66 17.00
C PRO A 325 -13.62 9.76 16.29
N ILE A 326 -13.95 10.84 17.00
CA ILE A 326 -14.81 11.92 16.48
C ILE A 326 -14.18 12.73 15.33
N ASP A 327 -12.85 12.70 15.22
CA ASP A 327 -12.04 13.44 14.26
C ASP A 327 -11.45 12.55 13.16
N GLY A 328 -11.69 11.24 13.21
CA GLY A 328 -11.12 10.27 12.28
C GLY A 328 -9.65 9.93 12.54
N THR A 329 -9.07 10.29 13.69
CA THR A 329 -7.67 9.96 14.04
C THR A 329 -7.54 8.50 14.46
N TYR A 330 -6.83 7.68 13.66
CA TYR A 330 -6.60 6.26 13.96
C TYR A 330 -5.24 5.99 14.62
N PRO A 331 -5.10 4.92 15.42
CA PRO A 331 -3.82 4.49 15.93
C PRO A 331 -2.82 4.14 14.81
N SER A 332 -1.55 4.41 15.08
CA SER A 332 -0.43 4.02 14.23
C SER A 332 0.03 2.58 14.52
N ALA A 333 0.97 2.07 13.73
CA ALA A 333 1.63 0.77 13.91
C ALA A 333 0.66 -0.42 13.94
N THR A 334 -0.33 -0.43 13.05
CA THR A 334 -1.43 -1.40 13.10
C THR A 334 -1.32 -2.53 12.07
N THR A 335 -0.55 -2.38 10.99
CA THR A 335 -0.32 -3.47 10.01
C THR A 335 0.38 -4.68 10.61
N LYS A 336 1.21 -4.51 11.65
CA LYS A 336 1.90 -5.61 12.34
C LYS A 336 0.95 -6.66 12.94
N TRP A 337 -0.33 -6.32 13.15
CA TRP A 337 -1.33 -7.23 13.71
C TRP A 337 -2.09 -8.04 12.65
N GLU A 338 -1.97 -7.71 11.36
CA GLU A 338 -2.82 -8.28 10.31
C GLU A 338 -2.39 -9.68 9.83
N LYS A 339 -1.07 -9.93 9.73
CA LYS A 339 -0.48 -11.24 9.32
C LYS A 339 -1.19 -11.87 8.13
N ARG A 340 -1.00 -11.25 6.96
CA ARG A 340 -1.81 -11.47 5.76
C ARG A 340 -1.71 -12.89 5.17
N ASN A 341 -0.56 -13.56 5.29
CA ASN A 341 -0.33 -14.92 4.83
C ASN A 341 -0.66 -15.14 3.33
N ILE A 342 -0.23 -14.20 2.47
CA ILE A 342 -0.60 -14.18 1.04
C ILE A 342 0.46 -14.69 0.07
N ALA A 343 1.71 -14.86 0.50
CA ALA A 343 2.77 -15.37 -0.35
C ALA A 343 2.67 -16.89 -0.53
N LEU A 344 2.83 -17.37 -1.76
CA LEU A 344 2.97 -18.82 -2.01
C LEU A 344 4.39 -19.29 -1.65
N GLU A 345 5.38 -18.50 -2.05
CA GLU A 345 6.80 -18.72 -1.76
C GLU A 345 7.38 -17.53 -0.99
N VAL A 346 8.37 -17.80 -0.13
CA VAL A 346 9.08 -16.79 0.67
C VAL A 346 10.60 -16.98 0.57
N PRO A 347 11.39 -15.91 0.76
CA PRO A 347 12.83 -16.01 0.67
C PRO A 347 13.45 -16.73 1.88
N VAL A 348 14.27 -17.75 1.64
CA VAL A 348 15.04 -18.49 2.65
C VAL A 348 16.50 -18.11 2.59
N TRP A 349 17.07 -17.77 3.74
CA TRP A 349 18.46 -17.33 3.88
C TRP A 349 19.45 -18.50 3.96
N ASP A 350 20.53 -18.42 3.17
CA ASP A 350 21.75 -19.23 3.25
C ASP A 350 22.87 -18.41 3.90
N THR A 351 23.29 -18.85 5.08
CA THR A 351 24.28 -18.17 5.93
C THR A 351 25.69 -18.24 5.36
N GLU A 352 26.05 -19.30 4.63
CA GLU A 352 27.41 -19.53 4.13
C GLU A 352 27.71 -18.64 2.92
N THR A 353 26.77 -18.60 1.97
CA THR A 353 26.90 -17.79 0.75
C THR A 353 26.77 -16.29 1.03
N CYS A 354 26.06 -15.90 2.09
CA CYS A 354 25.74 -14.51 2.37
C CYS A 354 26.97 -13.63 2.63
N ILE A 355 27.03 -12.48 1.96
CA ILE A 355 28.10 -11.48 2.13
C ILE A 355 27.71 -10.32 3.05
N GLN A 356 26.55 -10.38 3.71
CA GLN A 356 26.08 -9.37 4.68
C GLN A 356 26.02 -7.95 4.11
N CYS A 357 25.50 -7.79 2.88
CA CYS A 357 25.45 -6.49 2.19
C CYS A 357 24.16 -5.70 2.42
N ASN A 358 23.14 -6.31 3.02
CA ASN A 358 21.79 -5.76 3.27
C ASN A 358 21.04 -5.20 2.04
N LYS A 359 21.46 -5.47 0.81
CA LYS A 359 20.72 -5.05 -0.39
C LYS A 359 19.31 -5.65 -0.45
N CYS A 360 19.14 -6.88 0.03
CA CYS A 360 17.83 -7.53 0.14
C CYS A 360 16.87 -6.79 1.10
N VAL A 361 17.39 -6.23 2.20
CA VAL A 361 16.64 -5.39 3.16
C VAL A 361 16.30 -4.04 2.53
N ASN A 362 17.25 -3.42 1.82
CA ASN A 362 17.06 -2.13 1.18
C ASN A 362 15.90 -2.13 0.19
N VAL A 363 15.83 -3.15 -0.67
CA VAL A 363 14.85 -3.21 -1.76
C VAL A 363 13.50 -3.80 -1.35
N CYS A 364 13.35 -4.32 -0.13
CA CYS A 364 12.11 -4.93 0.30
C CYS A 364 11.00 -3.87 0.39
N PRO A 365 9.93 -3.98 -0.42
CA PRO A 365 8.87 -2.98 -0.44
C PRO A 365 7.93 -3.03 0.76
N HIS A 366 8.07 -4.03 1.63
CA HIS A 366 7.16 -4.26 2.77
C HIS A 366 7.89 -4.38 4.10
N ALA A 367 9.22 -4.18 4.13
CA ALA A 367 10.06 -4.36 5.33
C ALA A 367 9.93 -5.75 5.99
N THR A 368 9.63 -6.78 5.18
CA THR A 368 9.43 -8.18 5.63
C THR A 368 10.72 -8.97 5.70
N ILE A 369 11.86 -8.35 5.40
CA ILE A 369 13.18 -8.92 5.60
C ILE A 369 14.05 -7.87 6.27
N ARG A 370 14.64 -8.22 7.42
CA ARG A 370 15.43 -7.31 8.26
C ARG A 370 16.72 -7.96 8.68
N ALA A 371 17.71 -7.14 9.01
CA ALA A 371 18.99 -7.60 9.50
C ALA A 371 19.32 -6.94 10.84
N LYS A 372 19.95 -7.70 11.74
CA LYS A 372 20.49 -7.20 13.02
C LYS A 372 21.92 -7.66 13.19
N VAL A 373 22.69 -6.85 13.92
CA VAL A 373 24.02 -7.18 14.44
C VAL A 373 23.94 -7.09 15.96
N PHE A 374 24.37 -8.13 16.66
CA PHE A 374 24.16 -8.27 18.10
C PHE A 374 25.24 -9.14 18.76
N ASP A 375 25.34 -9.03 20.09
CA ASP A 375 26.27 -9.81 20.92
C ASP A 375 25.83 -11.27 21.08
N GLU A 376 26.78 -12.18 21.34
CA GLU A 376 26.52 -13.61 21.55
C GLU A 376 25.48 -13.89 22.65
N LYS A 377 25.48 -13.08 23.72
CA LYS A 377 24.55 -13.24 24.86
C LYS A 377 23.07 -13.20 24.45
N GLU A 378 22.75 -12.51 23.35
CA GLU A 378 21.37 -12.40 22.86
C GLU A 378 20.88 -13.74 22.28
N LEU A 379 21.76 -14.71 22.01
CA LEU A 379 21.42 -16.05 21.51
C LEU A 379 20.94 -17.02 22.59
N ALA A 380 20.96 -16.64 23.88
CA ALA A 380 20.70 -17.57 24.99
C ALA A 380 19.35 -18.32 24.88
N ASN A 381 18.34 -17.69 24.26
CA ASN A 381 17.00 -18.26 24.06
C ASN A 381 16.62 -18.33 22.57
N ALA A 382 17.60 -18.42 21.67
CA ALA A 382 17.32 -18.55 20.24
C ALA A 382 16.61 -19.87 19.93
N PRO A 383 15.52 -19.87 19.15
CA PRO A 383 14.92 -21.09 18.63
C PRO A 383 15.95 -21.95 17.89
N GLU A 384 15.80 -23.28 17.92
CA GLU A 384 16.73 -24.21 17.24
C GLU A 384 16.84 -23.92 15.73
N THR A 385 15.75 -23.45 15.14
CA THR A 385 15.66 -23.09 13.72
C THR A 385 16.17 -21.68 13.39
N PHE A 386 16.56 -20.88 14.40
CA PHE A 386 16.98 -19.51 14.19
C PHE A 386 18.37 -19.45 13.56
N LYS A 387 18.45 -18.86 12.37
CA LYS A 387 19.71 -18.76 11.62
C LYS A 387 20.48 -17.52 12.04
N TYR A 388 21.79 -17.68 12.23
CA TYR A 388 22.73 -16.58 12.46
C TYR A 388 24.12 -16.95 11.94
N THR A 389 25.01 -15.97 11.79
CA THR A 389 26.42 -16.19 11.43
C THR A 389 27.30 -15.08 12.02
N LYS A 390 28.62 -15.27 12.07
CA LYS A 390 29.54 -14.22 12.57
C LYS A 390 29.45 -12.98 11.69
N PHE A 391 29.33 -11.80 12.29
CA PHE A 391 29.42 -10.55 11.57
C PHE A 391 30.84 -10.35 11.06
N ARG A 392 30.99 -10.14 9.75
CA ARG A 392 32.30 -10.17 9.09
C ARG A 392 33.11 -8.89 9.27
N ALA A 393 32.44 -7.77 9.53
CA ALA A 393 33.09 -6.48 9.73
C ALA A 393 33.30 -6.21 11.23
N LYS A 394 34.26 -5.34 11.56
CA LYS A 394 34.59 -5.00 12.95
C LYS A 394 33.99 -3.65 13.40
N ASP A 395 33.16 -3.03 12.57
CA ASP A 395 32.65 -1.67 12.78
C ASP A 395 31.81 -1.51 14.08
N TYR A 396 31.23 -2.60 14.60
CA TYR A 396 30.33 -2.59 15.77
C TYR A 396 30.83 -3.42 16.96
N GLY A 397 32.12 -3.79 16.97
CA GLY A 397 32.72 -4.66 17.98
C GLY A 397 33.30 -5.95 17.41
N GLU A 398 34.18 -6.59 18.20
CA GLU A 398 34.71 -7.92 17.86
C GLU A 398 33.77 -9.02 18.37
N GLY A 399 33.67 -10.12 17.63
CA GLY A 399 32.85 -11.27 18.05
C GLY A 399 31.33 -11.10 17.85
N MET A 400 30.88 -10.03 17.20
CA MET A 400 29.45 -9.80 16.92
C MET A 400 28.87 -10.86 15.97
N TYR A 401 27.57 -11.11 16.11
CA TYR A 401 26.78 -11.98 15.24
C TYR A 401 25.85 -11.17 14.35
N TYR A 402 25.44 -11.76 13.23
CA TYR A 402 24.54 -11.21 12.23
C TYR A 402 23.40 -12.20 11.97
N ALA A 403 22.17 -11.69 11.94
CA ALA A 403 21.00 -12.43 11.47
C ALA A 403 20.27 -11.65 10.37
N LEU A 404 19.76 -12.38 9.38
CA LEU A 404 18.84 -11.88 8.36
C LEU A 404 17.55 -12.70 8.49
N GLN A 405 16.49 -12.06 8.97
CA GLN A 405 15.23 -12.74 9.30
C GLN A 405 14.09 -12.24 8.42
N VAL A 406 13.17 -13.14 8.07
CA VAL A 406 12.03 -12.87 7.21
C VAL A 406 10.74 -13.00 8.01
N ALA A 407 9.87 -11.99 7.92
CA ALA A 407 8.50 -12.03 8.40
C ALA A 407 7.66 -12.79 7.37
N VAL A 408 7.63 -14.12 7.47
CA VAL A 408 7.00 -15.00 6.48
C VAL A 408 5.52 -14.66 6.28
N GLU A 409 4.81 -14.36 7.36
CA GLU A 409 3.37 -14.07 7.33
C GLU A 409 3.01 -12.73 6.67
N ASP A 410 3.97 -11.80 6.60
CA ASP A 410 3.79 -10.48 5.99
C ASP A 410 4.44 -10.39 4.61
N CYS A 411 5.26 -11.36 4.23
CA CYS A 411 5.91 -11.41 2.93
C CYS A 411 4.86 -11.51 1.81
N THR A 412 5.10 -10.81 0.70
CA THR A 412 4.23 -10.84 -0.50
C THR A 412 4.79 -11.70 -1.63
N GLY A 413 5.92 -12.39 -1.42
CA GLY A 413 6.53 -13.27 -2.42
C GLY A 413 7.09 -12.57 -3.66
N CYS A 414 7.43 -11.28 -3.58
CA CYS A 414 7.79 -10.49 -4.78
C CYS A 414 9.14 -10.87 -5.44
N SER A 415 10.01 -11.63 -4.76
CA SER A 415 11.35 -12.04 -5.20
C SER A 415 12.40 -10.93 -5.42
N LEU A 416 12.09 -9.65 -5.21
CA LEU A 416 13.06 -8.54 -5.39
C LEU A 416 14.35 -8.73 -4.57
N CYS A 417 14.22 -9.20 -3.32
CA CYS A 417 15.34 -9.47 -2.43
C CYS A 417 16.29 -10.56 -2.98
N VAL A 418 15.74 -11.60 -3.60
CA VAL A 418 16.49 -12.65 -4.32
C VAL A 418 17.11 -12.10 -5.59
N ASP A 419 16.36 -11.28 -6.34
CA ASP A 419 16.83 -10.71 -7.60
C ASP A 419 18.08 -9.86 -7.42
N VAL A 420 18.08 -8.96 -6.44
CA VAL A 420 19.19 -8.04 -6.19
C VAL A 420 20.36 -8.68 -5.43
N CYS A 421 20.18 -9.89 -4.89
CA CYS A 421 21.25 -10.56 -4.15
C CYS A 421 22.45 -10.79 -5.08
N PRO A 422 23.62 -10.18 -4.76
CA PRO A 422 24.80 -10.26 -5.64
C PRO A 422 25.62 -11.53 -5.40
N ALA A 423 25.40 -12.22 -4.27
CA ALA A 423 26.12 -13.42 -3.91
C ALA A 423 25.55 -14.64 -4.63
N LYS A 424 26.43 -15.45 -5.21
CA LYS A 424 26.11 -16.72 -5.87
C LYS A 424 26.79 -17.86 -5.12
N ASN A 425 26.08 -18.98 -4.96
CA ASN A 425 26.66 -20.18 -4.39
C ASN A 425 27.75 -20.72 -5.35
N LYS A 426 28.90 -21.11 -4.81
CA LYS A 426 30.06 -21.56 -5.61
C LYS A 426 29.88 -22.95 -6.19
N GLN A 427 29.12 -23.81 -5.52
CA GLN A 427 28.85 -25.18 -5.96
C GLN A 427 27.70 -25.21 -6.95
N GLU A 428 26.65 -24.41 -6.72
CA GLU A 428 25.48 -24.34 -7.59
C GLU A 428 25.11 -22.90 -7.95
N THR A 429 25.59 -22.42 -9.10
CA THR A 429 25.49 -20.99 -9.48
C THR A 429 24.08 -20.44 -9.68
N ARG A 430 23.05 -21.31 -9.77
CA ARG A 430 21.64 -20.90 -9.77
C ARG A 430 21.17 -20.42 -8.40
N LEU A 431 21.77 -20.96 -7.33
CA LEU A 431 21.45 -20.59 -5.95
C LEU A 431 22.21 -19.33 -5.56
N LYS A 432 21.52 -18.48 -4.81
CA LYS A 432 22.07 -17.26 -4.19
C LYS A 432 22.11 -17.42 -2.68
N ALA A 433 22.59 -16.38 -1.98
CA ALA A 433 22.49 -16.33 -0.52
C ALA A 433 21.06 -16.26 0.02
N ILE A 434 20.07 -16.05 -0.86
CA ILE A 434 18.65 -16.04 -0.49
C ILE A 434 17.85 -16.55 -1.70
N ASN A 435 16.93 -17.48 -1.50
CA ASN A 435 16.20 -18.18 -2.57
C ASN A 435 14.72 -18.31 -2.22
N MET A 436 13.83 -18.33 -3.21
CA MET A 436 12.39 -18.53 -2.95
C MET A 436 12.11 -20.01 -2.67
N GLU A 437 11.32 -20.30 -1.65
CA GLU A 437 10.88 -21.65 -1.25
C GLU A 437 9.42 -21.61 -0.80
N ASP A 438 8.74 -22.76 -0.81
CA ASP A 438 7.34 -22.89 -0.39
C ASP A 438 7.12 -22.38 1.04
N GLN A 439 6.10 -21.54 1.23
CA GLN A 439 5.82 -20.88 2.51
C GLN A 439 5.27 -21.83 3.57
N ILE A 440 4.39 -22.76 3.20
CA ILE A 440 3.60 -23.56 4.16
C ILE A 440 4.49 -24.35 5.14
N PRO A 441 5.53 -25.09 4.70
CA PRO A 441 6.42 -25.81 5.62
C PRO A 441 7.29 -24.90 6.50
N LEU A 442 7.36 -23.60 6.20
CA LEU A 442 8.23 -22.62 6.86
C LEU A 442 7.47 -21.75 7.86
N ARG A 443 6.17 -21.53 7.67
CA ARG A 443 5.37 -20.51 8.38
C ARG A 443 5.54 -20.57 9.90
N GLU A 444 5.25 -21.70 10.52
CA GLU A 444 5.20 -21.80 11.98
C GLU A 444 6.57 -21.55 12.63
N LYS A 445 7.62 -22.22 12.15
CA LYS A 445 8.99 -22.03 12.67
C LYS A 445 9.53 -20.62 12.40
N GLU A 446 9.23 -20.04 11.24
CA GLU A 446 9.71 -18.69 10.92
C GLU A 446 8.93 -17.60 11.65
N ARG A 447 7.69 -17.88 12.10
CA ARG A 447 6.96 -17.01 13.04
C ARG A 447 7.68 -16.93 14.38
N GLU A 448 8.06 -18.08 14.94
CA GLU A 448 8.85 -18.13 16.19
C GLU A 448 10.22 -17.44 16.04
N ASN A 449 10.92 -17.70 14.93
CA ASN A 449 12.18 -17.04 14.61
C ASN A 449 12.01 -15.51 14.46
N TRP A 450 10.91 -15.05 13.85
CA TRP A 450 10.60 -13.63 13.70
C TRP A 450 10.33 -12.96 15.04
N ASP A 451 9.52 -13.58 15.90
CA ASP A 451 9.23 -13.06 17.24
C ASP A 451 10.50 -12.98 18.10
N PHE A 452 11.38 -13.99 18.03
CA PHE A 452 12.69 -13.94 18.65
C PHE A 452 13.55 -12.79 18.10
N PHE A 453 13.62 -12.64 16.77
CA PHE A 453 14.38 -11.57 16.10
C PHE A 453 13.94 -10.16 16.52
N LEU A 454 12.64 -9.94 16.73
CA LEU A 454 12.11 -8.66 17.19
C LEU A 454 12.59 -8.32 18.62
N ASN A 455 12.83 -9.32 19.46
CA ASN A 455 13.31 -9.13 20.84
C ASN A 455 14.79 -8.77 20.92
N ILE A 456 15.61 -9.14 19.92
CA ILE A 456 17.01 -8.73 19.83
C ILE A 456 17.09 -7.18 19.87
N PRO A 457 17.98 -6.57 20.67
CA PRO A 457 18.14 -5.11 20.69
C PRO A 457 18.48 -4.52 19.31
N GLU A 458 17.98 -3.32 19.03
CA GLU A 458 18.40 -2.56 17.84
C GLU A 458 19.81 -2.01 18.07
N LEU A 459 20.57 -1.81 16.99
CA LEU A 459 21.85 -1.10 17.09
C LEU A 459 21.62 0.33 17.56
N ASP A 460 22.53 0.82 18.41
CA ASP A 460 22.58 2.23 18.80
C ASP A 460 22.70 3.12 17.56
N ARG A 461 21.65 3.90 17.29
CA ARG A 461 21.53 4.74 16.11
C ARG A 461 22.69 5.71 15.96
N THR A 462 23.26 6.20 17.08
CA THR A 462 24.40 7.14 17.07
C THR A 462 25.70 6.52 16.56
N LYS A 463 25.79 5.18 16.53
CA LYS A 463 26.96 4.43 16.06
C LYS A 463 26.82 3.95 14.61
N VAL A 464 25.62 3.99 14.03
CA VAL A 464 25.37 3.49 12.67
C VAL A 464 25.94 4.46 11.65
N ASN A 465 26.74 3.95 10.70
CA ASN A 465 27.22 4.79 9.60
C ASN A 465 26.14 4.98 8.53
N LEU A 466 25.38 6.06 8.65
CA LEU A 466 24.26 6.39 7.75
C LEU A 466 24.67 6.57 6.28
N THR A 467 25.94 6.84 5.98
CA THR A 467 26.42 7.07 4.60
C THR A 467 26.64 5.78 3.80
N LYS A 468 26.65 4.61 4.48
CA LYS A 468 26.81 3.30 3.85
C LYS A 468 25.46 2.61 3.70
N VAL A 469 25.16 2.14 2.49
CA VAL A 469 23.91 1.40 2.21
C VAL A 469 23.76 0.21 3.16
N LYS A 470 24.81 -0.62 3.31
CA LYS A 470 24.79 -1.77 4.22
C LYS A 470 24.30 -1.37 5.63
N ASP A 471 24.93 -0.35 6.20
CA ASP A 471 24.80 0.01 7.61
C ASP A 471 23.46 0.71 7.88
N SER A 472 23.02 1.58 6.97
CA SER A 472 21.70 2.23 7.04
C SER A 472 20.53 1.24 7.16
N GLN A 473 20.70 0.00 6.70
CA GLN A 473 19.67 -1.04 6.76
C GLN A 473 19.62 -1.81 8.09
N PHE A 474 20.52 -1.50 9.04
CA PHE A 474 20.38 -1.94 10.43
C PHE A 474 19.44 -1.05 11.25
N LEU A 475 19.07 0.12 10.73
CA LEU A 475 18.05 0.95 11.36
C LEU A 475 16.68 0.30 11.21
N GLU A 476 15.93 0.32 12.31
CA GLU A 476 14.55 -0.12 12.36
C GLU A 476 13.69 0.62 11.31
N PRO A 477 13.00 -0.09 10.40
CA PRO A 477 12.06 0.53 9.48
C PRO A 477 10.76 0.90 10.20
N LEU A 478 10.38 2.17 10.12
CA LEU A 478 9.13 2.70 10.69
C LEU A 478 8.00 2.82 9.64
N PHE A 479 8.15 2.11 8.52
CA PHE A 479 7.14 1.90 7.50
C PHE A 479 7.17 0.44 7.07
N GLU A 480 6.21 -0.36 7.54
CA GLU A 480 6.22 -1.82 7.45
C GLU A 480 4.87 -2.41 7.04
N PHE A 481 4.92 -3.50 6.27
CA PHE A 481 3.76 -4.34 5.94
C PHE A 481 2.60 -3.61 5.25
N SER A 482 2.91 -2.56 4.47
CA SER A 482 1.90 -1.75 3.77
C SER A 482 1.01 -2.54 2.81
N GLY A 483 -0.15 -1.98 2.48
CA GLY A 483 -1.09 -2.51 1.49
C GLY A 483 -0.63 -2.40 0.02
N ALA A 484 0.63 -2.02 -0.23
CA ALA A 484 1.17 -1.81 -1.57
C ALA A 484 1.29 -3.11 -2.37
N CYS A 485 1.39 -2.97 -3.70
CA CYS A 485 1.53 -4.11 -4.59
C CYS A 485 2.76 -4.98 -4.26
N SER A 486 2.67 -6.29 -4.51
CA SER A 486 3.87 -7.16 -4.44
C SER A 486 4.95 -6.64 -5.40
N GLY A 487 6.11 -6.29 -4.84
CA GLY A 487 7.21 -5.69 -5.60
C GLY A 487 7.04 -4.20 -5.93
N CYS A 488 6.23 -3.43 -5.17
CA CYS A 488 6.02 -2.01 -5.43
C CYS A 488 7.32 -1.20 -5.51
N GLY A 489 7.44 -0.33 -6.52
CA GLY A 489 8.62 0.52 -6.71
C GLY A 489 8.63 1.80 -5.88
N GLU A 490 7.54 2.15 -5.18
CA GLU A 490 7.45 3.37 -4.37
C GLU A 490 7.95 3.15 -2.93
N THR A 491 7.47 2.09 -2.28
CA THR A 491 7.65 1.88 -0.83
C THR A 491 9.09 1.67 -0.35
N PRO A 492 10.07 1.17 -1.14
CA PRO A 492 11.47 1.15 -0.70
C PRO A 492 12.01 2.55 -0.38
N TYR A 493 11.56 3.59 -1.10
CA TYR A 493 11.95 4.97 -0.83
C TYR A 493 11.25 5.52 0.43
N VAL A 494 9.96 5.23 0.61
CA VAL A 494 9.21 5.63 1.82
C VAL A 494 9.78 4.96 3.07
N LYS A 495 10.11 3.66 2.98
CA LYS A 495 10.83 2.92 4.03
C LYS A 495 12.15 3.59 4.36
N LEU A 496 12.93 4.02 3.37
CA LEU A 496 14.20 4.70 3.60
C LEU A 496 14.02 6.01 4.39
N VAL A 497 13.00 6.82 4.08
CA VAL A 497 12.66 8.01 4.91
C VAL A 497 12.36 7.60 6.35
N SER A 498 11.53 6.58 6.53
CA SER A 498 11.12 6.12 7.86
C SER A 498 12.31 5.61 8.70
N GLN A 499 13.28 4.97 8.08
CA GLN A 499 14.48 4.45 8.77
C GLN A 499 15.41 5.58 9.20
N LEU A 500 15.68 6.51 8.28
CA LEU A 500 16.65 7.58 8.49
C LEU A 500 16.12 8.67 9.43
N PHE A 501 14.84 9.05 9.30
CA PHE A 501 14.30 10.25 9.94
C PHE A 501 12.97 10.02 10.68
N GLY A 502 12.48 8.78 10.71
CA GLY A 502 11.11 8.48 11.12
C GLY A 502 10.79 8.78 12.59
N ASP A 503 11.78 8.78 13.46
CA ASP A 503 11.63 9.10 14.89
C ASP A 503 11.36 10.60 15.16
N ARG A 504 11.39 11.43 14.12
CA ARG A 504 11.13 12.88 14.17
C ARG A 504 10.44 13.43 12.93
N SER A 505 9.89 12.56 12.07
CA SER A 505 9.28 12.99 10.81
C SER A 505 7.79 13.30 10.95
N ILE A 506 7.35 14.28 10.15
CA ILE A 506 5.95 14.61 9.94
C ILE A 506 5.69 14.52 8.44
N ILE A 507 4.73 13.69 8.04
CA ILE A 507 4.46 13.32 6.66
C ILE A 507 3.15 13.95 6.20
N ALA A 508 3.25 14.90 5.27
CA ALA A 508 2.14 15.36 4.44
C ALA A 508 2.10 14.51 3.17
N ASN A 509 1.05 13.71 3.01
CA ASN A 509 0.95 12.78 1.89
C ASN A 509 -0.20 13.15 0.94
N ALA A 510 0.11 13.35 -0.35
CA ALA A 510 -0.88 13.63 -1.37
C ALA A 510 -1.75 12.40 -1.61
N THR A 511 -3.00 12.62 -2.02
CA THR A 511 -3.88 11.52 -2.41
C THR A 511 -3.32 10.78 -3.63
N GLY A 512 -3.21 9.45 -3.54
CA GLY A 512 -2.61 8.62 -4.59
C GLY A 512 -2.26 7.23 -4.07
N CYS A 513 -1.39 6.49 -4.77
CA CYS A 513 -0.93 5.19 -4.26
C CYS A 513 -0.39 5.30 -2.83
N SER A 514 0.42 6.33 -2.57
CA SER A 514 1.08 6.54 -1.30
C SER A 514 0.13 6.79 -0.14
N SER A 515 -1.00 7.47 -0.36
CA SER A 515 -2.02 7.58 0.69
C SER A 515 -2.80 6.29 0.87
N ILE A 516 -3.06 5.55 -0.21
CA ILE A 516 -3.79 4.28 -0.13
C ILE A 516 -2.96 3.22 0.61
N TYR A 517 -1.73 2.93 0.22
CA TYR A 517 -0.95 1.95 0.98
C TYR A 517 -0.43 2.51 2.31
N GLY A 518 -0.38 3.83 2.47
CA GLY A 518 0.16 4.53 3.63
C GLY A 518 -0.87 4.83 4.73
N GLY A 519 -2.17 4.82 4.43
CA GLY A 519 -3.19 5.21 5.41
C GLY A 519 -4.59 4.67 5.13
N ASN A 520 -4.72 3.62 4.32
CA ASN A 520 -6.01 2.98 4.11
C ASN A 520 -6.39 2.10 5.30
N LEU A 521 -7.39 2.58 6.04
CA LEU A 521 -7.97 1.90 7.19
C LEU A 521 -8.50 0.50 6.81
N PRO A 522 -8.42 -0.48 7.72
CA PRO A 522 -8.27 -0.31 9.18
C PRO A 522 -6.84 -0.39 9.71
N THR A 523 -5.84 -0.53 8.84
CA THR A 523 -4.43 -0.73 9.22
C THR A 523 -3.52 0.31 8.57
N THR A 524 -2.54 0.80 9.30
CA THR A 524 -1.56 1.79 8.87
C THR A 524 -0.13 1.22 9.04
N PRO A 525 0.75 1.40 8.03
CA PRO A 525 2.12 0.86 8.05
C PRO A 525 3.12 1.70 8.83
N TRP A 526 2.74 2.91 9.26
CA TRP A 526 3.61 3.81 10.01
C TRP A 526 3.85 3.25 11.40
N ALA A 527 5.03 2.73 11.69
CA ALA A 527 5.34 2.12 12.97
C ALA A 527 5.89 3.15 13.96
N VAL A 528 6.05 2.72 15.21
CA VAL A 528 6.76 3.44 16.26
C VAL A 528 7.91 2.58 16.77
N ASN A 529 9.01 3.21 17.13
CA ASN A 529 10.16 2.54 17.73
C ASN A 529 9.89 2.19 19.21
N LYS A 530 10.89 1.60 19.88
CA LYS A 530 10.79 1.22 21.31
C LYS A 530 10.57 2.40 22.27
N GLU A 531 10.93 3.63 21.88
CA GLU A 531 10.64 4.85 22.65
C GLU A 531 9.28 5.46 22.34
N GLY A 532 8.45 4.81 21.51
CA GLY A 532 7.12 5.30 21.11
C GLY A 532 7.15 6.40 20.06
N ARG A 533 8.30 6.65 19.41
CA ARG A 533 8.49 7.67 18.39
C ARG A 533 8.33 7.08 17.00
N GLY A 534 7.65 7.79 16.12
CA GLY A 534 7.50 7.40 14.72
C GLY A 534 6.89 8.50 13.87
N PRO A 535 6.76 8.27 12.55
CA PRO A 535 6.24 9.28 11.64
C PRO A 535 4.80 9.67 11.98
N ALA A 536 4.56 10.97 12.19
CA ALA A 536 3.21 11.50 12.24
C ALA A 536 2.71 11.68 10.81
N TRP A 537 1.65 10.97 10.41
CA TRP A 537 1.19 10.93 9.01
C TRP A 537 -0.20 11.53 8.86
N SER A 538 -0.41 12.29 7.78
CA SER A 538 -1.74 12.75 7.37
C SER A 538 -1.84 12.88 5.85
N ASN A 539 -3.06 12.72 5.34
CA ASN A 539 -3.46 13.00 3.98
C ASN A 539 -4.56 14.07 4.01
N SER A 540 -4.28 15.25 3.46
CA SER A 540 -5.29 16.30 3.26
C SER A 540 -6.10 16.01 1.99
N LEU A 541 -5.72 16.58 0.84
CA LEU A 541 -6.36 16.35 -0.45
C LEU A 541 -5.35 15.89 -1.51
N PHE A 542 -5.77 15.87 -2.78
CA PHE A 542 -4.89 15.52 -3.88
C PHE A 542 -4.06 16.72 -4.34
N GLU A 543 -4.68 17.90 -4.33
CA GLU A 543 -4.20 19.14 -4.93
C GLU A 543 -3.36 20.00 -3.99
N ASP A 544 -3.53 19.89 -2.67
CA ASP A 544 -3.04 20.86 -1.67
C ASP A 544 -1.82 20.36 -0.86
N ASN A 545 -1.26 19.21 -1.21
CA ASN A 545 -0.32 18.51 -0.33
C ASN A 545 0.97 19.31 -0.07
N ALA A 546 1.42 20.13 -1.02
CA ALA A 546 2.61 20.95 -0.82
C ALA A 546 2.33 22.02 0.25
N GLU A 547 1.21 22.72 0.09
CA GLU A 547 0.72 23.78 0.96
C GLU A 547 0.41 23.22 2.35
N PHE A 548 -0.15 22.02 2.42
CA PHE A 548 -0.41 21.30 3.66
C PHE A 548 0.89 21.03 4.44
N GLY A 549 1.92 20.51 3.76
CA GLY A 549 3.24 20.32 4.36
C GLY A 549 3.95 21.63 4.73
N LEU A 550 3.77 22.69 3.94
CA LEU A 550 4.24 24.03 4.30
C LEU A 550 3.56 24.51 5.59
N GLY A 551 2.26 24.26 5.75
CA GLY A 551 1.51 24.52 6.99
C GLY A 551 2.15 23.87 8.21
N TYR A 552 2.58 22.60 8.10
CA TYR A 552 3.34 21.93 9.16
C TYR A 552 4.64 22.65 9.49
N ARG A 553 5.43 23.04 8.49
CA ARG A 553 6.67 23.78 8.72
C ARG A 553 6.42 25.10 9.43
N LEU A 554 5.40 25.86 9.01
CA LEU A 554 5.06 27.14 9.64
C LEU A 554 4.63 26.94 11.11
N ALA A 555 3.80 25.94 11.39
CA ALA A 555 3.36 25.62 12.75
C ALA A 555 4.52 25.19 13.65
N ILE A 556 5.39 24.28 13.18
CA ILE A 556 6.57 23.81 13.91
C ILE A 556 7.49 24.96 14.25
N ASN A 557 7.76 25.84 13.28
CA ASN A 557 8.61 27.01 13.50
C ASN A 557 7.99 27.92 14.57
N LYS A 558 6.68 28.16 14.51
CA LYS A 558 6.02 29.02 15.49
C LYS A 558 6.02 28.42 16.90
N HIS A 559 5.80 27.11 17.02
CA HIS A 559 5.90 26.41 18.30
C HIS A 559 7.33 26.43 18.85
N ASN A 560 8.35 26.30 18.00
CA ASN A 560 9.76 26.43 18.42
C ASN A 560 10.07 27.85 18.94
N GLU A 561 9.60 28.89 18.24
CA GLU A 561 9.73 30.29 18.68
C GLU A 561 9.08 30.49 20.05
N GLN A 562 7.82 30.07 20.22
CA GLN A 562 7.10 30.18 21.49
C GLN A 562 7.78 29.42 22.63
N ALA A 563 8.29 28.21 22.35
CA ALA A 563 9.05 27.44 23.33
C ALA A 563 10.33 28.17 23.77
N LYS A 564 11.07 28.77 22.83
CA LYS A 564 12.29 29.55 23.12
C LYS A 564 11.99 30.83 23.89
N GLU A 565 10.93 31.55 23.56
CA GLU A 565 10.48 32.73 24.31
C GLU A 565 10.16 32.39 25.77
N LEU A 566 9.42 31.29 26.00
CA LEU A 566 9.11 30.81 27.35
C LEU A 566 10.35 30.29 28.09
N LEU A 567 11.26 29.59 27.41
CA LEU A 567 12.55 29.16 27.96
C LEU A 567 13.36 30.34 28.49
N LEU A 568 13.49 31.40 27.69
CA LEU A 568 14.20 32.61 28.08
C LEU A 568 13.50 33.34 29.22
N LYS A 569 12.16 33.43 29.19
CA LYS A 569 11.36 34.07 30.24
C LYS A 569 11.56 33.41 31.62
N TYR A 570 11.78 32.09 31.65
CA TYR A 570 11.96 31.31 32.89
C TYR A 570 13.39 30.81 33.07
N SER A 571 14.38 31.50 32.49
CA SER A 571 15.78 31.06 32.57
C SER A 571 16.29 31.01 34.02
N SER A 572 15.84 31.91 34.88
CA SER A 572 16.25 31.94 36.30
C SER A 572 15.79 30.71 37.09
N GLU A 573 14.65 30.13 36.72
CA GLU A 573 14.09 28.94 37.37
C GLU A 573 14.59 27.64 36.73
N ILE A 574 14.88 27.67 35.43
CA ILE A 574 15.35 26.50 34.67
C ILE A 574 16.87 26.34 34.79
N GLY A 575 17.61 27.44 34.85
CA GLY A 575 19.07 27.54 34.81
C GLY A 575 19.57 28.02 33.44
N ASP A 576 20.33 29.12 33.45
CA ASP A 576 20.78 29.82 32.24
C ASP A 576 21.62 28.93 31.30
N ASP A 577 22.48 28.07 31.85
CA ASP A 577 23.31 27.15 31.05
C ASP A 577 22.45 26.20 30.21
N LEU A 578 21.43 25.58 30.82
CA LEU A 578 20.55 24.65 30.12
C LEU A 578 19.72 25.38 29.05
N VAL A 579 19.26 26.59 29.34
CA VAL A 579 18.53 27.40 28.36
C VAL A 579 19.42 27.76 27.17
N ASN A 580 20.67 28.14 27.43
CA ASN A 580 21.64 28.46 26.39
C ASN A 580 21.98 27.23 25.52
N ASP A 581 22.23 26.09 26.16
CA ASP A 581 22.56 24.83 25.49
C ASP A 581 21.41 24.35 24.61
N ILE A 582 20.16 24.45 25.07
CA ILE A 582 18.97 24.09 24.29
C ILE A 582 18.78 25.04 23.10
N THR A 583 18.94 26.35 23.33
CA THR A 583 18.62 27.39 22.33
C THR A 583 19.61 27.38 21.18
N ASN A 584 20.89 27.13 21.47
CA ASN A 584 21.99 27.18 20.50
C ASN A 584 22.45 25.81 19.99
N ALA A 585 21.71 24.74 20.30
CA ALA A 585 22.04 23.38 19.88
C ALA A 585 22.09 23.23 18.36
N VAL A 586 23.19 22.67 17.85
CA VAL A 586 23.33 22.29 16.44
C VAL A 586 22.74 20.90 16.22
N GLN A 587 21.66 20.84 15.43
CA GLN A 587 20.87 19.61 15.20
C GLN A 587 20.94 19.17 13.73
N LYS A 588 22.16 18.91 13.24
CA LYS A 588 22.40 18.56 11.82
C LYS A 588 22.48 17.06 11.55
N ASP A 589 22.75 16.25 12.57
CA ASP A 589 22.93 14.80 12.48
C ASP A 589 22.29 14.07 13.67
N GLU A 590 22.37 12.73 13.66
CA GLU A 590 21.78 11.86 14.68
C GLU A 590 22.32 12.17 16.09
N ALA A 591 23.62 12.46 16.22
CA ALA A 591 24.24 12.78 17.50
C ALA A 591 23.71 14.09 18.08
N GLY A 592 23.64 15.17 17.28
CA GLY A 592 23.10 16.45 17.72
C GLY A 592 21.62 16.38 18.10
N ILE A 593 20.82 15.56 17.40
CA ILE A 593 19.42 15.29 17.75
C ILE A 593 19.32 14.52 19.08
N TYR A 594 20.17 13.51 19.27
CA TYR A 594 20.19 12.72 20.50
C TYR A 594 20.59 13.57 21.72
N GLU A 595 21.64 14.37 21.61
CA GLU A 595 22.04 15.31 22.67
C GLU A 595 20.92 16.31 22.99
N GLN A 596 20.25 16.86 21.98
CA GLN A 596 19.14 17.78 22.20
C GLN A 596 17.97 17.11 22.93
N ARG A 597 17.68 15.85 22.64
CA ARG A 597 16.67 15.08 23.39
C ARG A 597 17.03 14.99 24.87
N GLN A 598 18.28 14.69 25.20
CA GLN A 598 18.73 14.64 26.61
C GLN A 598 18.56 15.99 27.30
N ARG A 599 18.85 17.10 26.61
CA ARG A 599 18.63 18.46 27.14
C ARG A 599 17.14 18.74 27.37
N VAL A 600 16.27 18.32 26.44
CA VAL A 600 14.81 18.48 26.55
C VAL A 600 14.21 17.57 27.63
N ASP A 601 14.72 16.36 27.83
CA ASP A 601 14.31 15.47 28.92
C ASP A 601 14.61 16.12 30.29
N LEU A 602 15.83 16.66 30.44
CA LEU A 602 16.21 17.41 31.65
C LEU A 602 15.34 18.67 31.86
N LEU A 603 15.01 19.39 30.78
CA LEU A 603 14.06 20.51 30.84
C LEU A 603 12.69 20.02 31.36
N ASN A 604 12.14 18.95 30.79
CA ASN A 604 10.84 18.41 31.17
C ASN A 604 10.82 17.96 32.64
N GLU A 605 11.88 17.35 33.14
CA GLU A 605 12.04 17.01 34.57
C GLU A 605 11.98 18.27 35.46
N LYS A 606 12.70 19.34 35.09
CA LYS A 606 12.69 20.61 35.83
C LYS A 606 11.32 21.28 35.81
N LEU A 607 10.66 21.36 34.66
CA LEU A 607 9.32 21.95 34.53
C LEU A 607 8.29 21.20 35.39
N ASN A 608 8.32 19.86 35.36
CA ASN A 608 7.47 19.03 36.21
C ASN A 608 7.74 19.24 37.70
N LYS A 609 9.00 19.42 38.10
CA LYS A 609 9.36 19.76 39.49
C LYS A 609 8.82 21.13 39.89
N LEU A 610 8.92 22.14 39.03
CA LEU A 610 8.36 23.48 39.27
C LEU A 610 6.84 23.42 39.46
N LEU A 611 6.12 22.65 38.64
CA LEU A 611 4.67 22.46 38.78
C LEU A 611 4.29 21.83 40.13
N LYS A 612 5.11 20.91 40.66
CA LYS A 612 4.86 20.26 41.96
C LYS A 612 5.12 21.17 43.17
N VAL A 613 6.15 22.01 43.11
CA VAL A 613 6.56 22.87 44.25
C VAL A 613 5.72 24.15 44.36
N GLY A 614 4.96 24.48 43.31
CA GLY A 614 4.07 25.64 43.26
C GLY A 614 4.72 26.83 42.55
N THR A 615 4.00 27.40 41.59
CA THR A 615 4.58 28.27 40.55
C THR A 615 4.25 29.76 40.73
N LYS A 616 3.69 30.20 41.86
CA LYS A 616 3.32 31.61 42.15
C LYS A 616 2.62 32.33 40.97
N GLY A 617 1.66 31.66 40.31
CA GLY A 617 0.93 32.21 39.16
C GLY A 617 1.53 31.92 37.78
N LYS A 618 2.62 31.14 37.69
CA LYS A 618 3.31 30.79 36.42
C LYS A 618 2.92 29.41 35.87
N ALA A 619 1.89 28.76 36.45
CA ALA A 619 1.54 27.37 36.15
C ALA A 619 1.19 27.16 34.68
N ASP A 620 0.41 28.08 34.11
CA ASP A 620 -0.09 27.92 32.74
C ASP A 620 1.03 28.10 31.71
N ASP A 621 1.92 29.07 31.91
CA ASP A 621 3.10 29.24 31.05
C ASP A 621 4.07 28.04 31.14
N ILE A 622 4.27 27.46 32.33
CA ILE A 622 5.11 26.27 32.49
C ILE A 622 4.45 25.04 31.83
N LYS A 623 3.13 24.87 31.98
CA LYS A 623 2.38 23.81 31.26
C LYS A 623 2.45 24.01 29.74
N ASN A 624 2.37 25.26 29.28
CA ASN A 624 2.49 25.58 27.87
C ASN A 624 3.89 25.23 27.36
N LEU A 625 4.96 25.65 28.05
CA LEU A 625 6.32 25.27 27.69
C LEU A 625 6.52 23.75 27.70
N LEU A 626 5.95 23.04 28.67
CA LEU A 626 6.00 21.57 28.72
C LEU A 626 5.29 20.94 27.51
N SER A 627 4.18 21.50 27.05
CA SER A 627 3.48 21.03 25.84
C SER A 627 4.23 21.34 24.54
N LEU A 628 5.09 22.38 24.56
CA LEU A 628 5.85 22.84 23.39
C LEU A 628 7.29 22.32 23.37
N SER A 629 7.80 21.73 24.47
CA SER A 629 9.22 21.39 24.63
C SER A 629 9.73 20.44 23.55
N ASP A 630 8.85 19.56 23.06
CA ASP A 630 9.17 18.60 22.01
C ASP A 630 9.49 19.27 20.65
N TYR A 631 9.03 20.51 20.43
CA TYR A 631 9.37 21.34 19.26
C TYR A 631 10.74 22.00 19.34
N LEU A 632 11.46 21.86 20.47
CA LEU A 632 12.89 22.25 20.58
C LEU A 632 13.81 21.25 19.88
N ILE A 633 13.30 20.06 19.58
CA ILE A 633 13.95 19.04 18.76
C ILE A 633 13.56 19.28 17.30
N LYS A 634 14.55 19.35 16.40
CA LYS A 634 14.33 19.59 14.96
C LYS A 634 13.44 18.50 14.37
N LYS A 635 12.24 18.88 13.91
CA LYS A 635 11.34 17.98 13.17
C LYS A 635 11.66 17.96 11.68
N SER A 636 11.50 16.80 11.04
CA SER A 636 11.73 16.59 9.61
C SER A 636 10.40 16.56 8.86
N VAL A 637 10.07 17.63 8.13
CA VAL A 637 8.81 17.70 7.35
C VAL A 637 9.04 17.07 5.99
N TRP A 638 8.26 16.04 5.68
CA TRP A 638 8.27 15.34 4.40
C TRP A 638 6.93 15.48 3.68
N ILE A 639 6.98 15.89 2.41
CA ILE A 639 5.84 16.07 1.52
C ILE A 639 5.93 15.00 0.45
N MET A 640 5.10 13.97 0.53
CA MET A 640 5.17 12.79 -0.33
C MET A 640 3.99 12.74 -1.30
N GLY A 641 4.25 12.36 -2.55
CA GLY A 641 3.17 12.14 -3.51
C GLY A 641 3.64 11.55 -4.84
N GLY A 642 2.70 11.05 -5.63
CA GLY A 642 2.98 10.50 -6.95
C GLY A 642 3.18 11.58 -8.01
N ASP A 643 3.53 11.16 -9.23
CA ASP A 643 3.72 12.08 -10.35
C ASP A 643 2.47 12.87 -10.73
N GLY A 644 1.27 12.29 -10.59
CA GLY A 644 0.03 13.01 -10.89
C GLY A 644 -0.23 14.23 -10.00
N TRP A 645 0.22 14.17 -8.74
CA TRP A 645 0.19 15.34 -7.87
C TRP A 645 1.24 16.36 -8.32
N ALA A 646 2.51 15.95 -8.34
CA ALA A 646 3.64 16.87 -8.50
C ALA A 646 3.72 17.51 -9.91
N TYR A 647 3.30 16.79 -10.96
CA TYR A 647 3.43 17.28 -12.34
C TYR A 647 2.17 17.96 -12.86
N ASP A 648 1.00 17.63 -12.31
CA ASP A 648 -0.30 18.10 -12.77
C ASP A 648 -1.03 18.93 -11.72
N ILE A 649 -1.87 18.30 -10.88
CA ILE A 649 -2.91 19.01 -10.10
C ILE A 649 -2.32 19.86 -8.96
N GLY A 650 -1.28 19.37 -8.28
CA GLY A 650 -0.62 20.06 -7.18
C GLY A 650 0.65 20.81 -7.60
N TYR A 651 0.94 20.91 -8.90
CA TYR A 651 2.17 21.56 -9.36
C TYR A 651 2.22 23.05 -8.98
N GLY A 652 1.10 23.77 -9.04
CA GLY A 652 1.07 25.19 -8.67
C GLY A 652 1.43 25.41 -7.19
N GLY A 653 0.88 24.58 -6.30
CA GLY A 653 1.24 24.57 -4.89
C GLY A 653 2.68 24.15 -4.64
N LEU A 654 3.13 23.08 -5.30
CA LEU A 654 4.50 22.59 -5.23
C LEU A 654 5.52 23.68 -5.62
N ASP A 655 5.29 24.35 -6.75
CA ASP A 655 6.13 25.44 -7.23
C ASP A 655 6.22 26.59 -6.20
N HIS A 656 5.08 26.99 -5.63
CA HIS A 656 5.04 28.02 -4.58
C HIS A 656 5.81 27.63 -3.32
N VAL A 657 5.70 26.37 -2.89
CA VAL A 657 6.41 25.86 -1.71
C VAL A 657 7.92 25.80 -1.95
N LEU A 658 8.35 25.37 -3.15
CA LEU A 658 9.76 25.41 -3.54
C LEU A 658 10.29 26.87 -3.55
N ALA A 659 9.52 27.82 -4.08
CA ALA A 659 9.88 29.23 -4.11
C ALA A 659 9.98 29.88 -2.72
N SER A 660 9.27 29.33 -1.71
CA SER A 660 9.20 29.92 -0.36
C SER A 660 10.52 29.93 0.41
N GLY A 661 11.50 29.11 0.01
CA GLY A 661 12.76 28.95 0.72
C GLY A 661 12.64 28.25 2.08
N LYS A 662 11.46 27.72 2.45
CA LYS A 662 11.26 27.03 3.73
C LYS A 662 11.84 25.61 3.71
N ASN A 663 12.37 25.19 4.86
CA ASN A 663 12.98 23.87 5.04
C ASN A 663 11.93 22.74 5.03
N VAL A 664 11.64 22.19 3.85
CA VAL A 664 10.75 21.05 3.66
C VAL A 664 11.37 20.07 2.66
N ASN A 665 11.13 18.78 2.85
CA ASN A 665 11.62 17.72 1.98
C ASN A 665 10.48 17.16 1.15
N ILE A 666 10.55 17.26 -0.18
CA ILE A 666 9.55 16.75 -1.10
C ILE A 666 10.06 15.45 -1.73
N LEU A 667 9.25 14.39 -1.65
CA LEU A 667 9.51 13.10 -2.31
C LEU A 667 8.44 12.82 -3.35
N VAL A 668 8.84 12.92 -4.62
CA VAL A 668 8.00 12.59 -5.77
C VAL A 668 8.26 11.14 -6.19
N LEU A 669 7.25 10.30 -6.00
CA LEU A 669 7.26 8.89 -6.37
C LEU A 669 6.78 8.77 -7.82
N ASP A 670 7.71 8.95 -8.77
CA ASP A 670 7.37 9.10 -10.18
C ASP A 670 7.14 7.73 -10.83
N THR A 671 5.86 7.37 -10.97
CA THR A 671 5.40 6.18 -11.68
C THR A 671 5.03 6.48 -13.14
N GLU A 672 5.12 7.74 -13.54
CA GLU A 672 4.84 8.25 -14.88
C GLU A 672 3.40 8.01 -15.39
N VAL A 673 2.47 7.67 -14.50
CA VAL A 673 1.04 7.49 -14.74
C VAL A 673 0.27 7.68 -13.43
N TYR A 674 -1.04 7.92 -13.50
CA TYR A 674 -1.87 7.92 -12.30
C TYR A 674 -2.14 6.47 -11.89
N SER A 675 -1.18 5.91 -11.16
CA SER A 675 -1.17 4.50 -10.81
C SER A 675 -2.37 4.08 -9.97
N ASN A 676 -2.91 4.95 -9.10
CA ASN A 676 -4.06 4.63 -8.25
C ASN A 676 -5.36 4.44 -9.04
N THR A 677 -5.68 5.36 -9.93
CA THR A 677 -6.95 5.42 -10.66
C THR A 677 -6.98 4.51 -11.91
N GLY A 678 -6.00 3.63 -12.04
CA GLY A 678 -5.92 2.62 -13.11
C GLY A 678 -5.10 3.03 -14.33
N GLY A 679 -4.08 3.87 -14.15
CA GLY A 679 -3.05 4.13 -15.17
C GLY A 679 -3.45 5.18 -16.21
N GLN A 680 -3.97 6.32 -15.78
CA GLN A 680 -4.18 7.51 -16.62
C GLN A 680 -2.85 8.17 -16.97
N MET A 681 -2.82 8.81 -18.14
CA MET A 681 -1.71 9.66 -18.56
C MET A 681 -1.55 10.86 -17.62
N SER A 682 -0.30 11.17 -17.27
CA SER A 682 0.14 12.37 -16.54
C SER A 682 1.07 13.22 -17.42
N LYS A 683 1.39 14.43 -16.99
CA LYS A 683 2.50 15.20 -17.62
C LYS A 683 3.88 14.52 -17.43
N ALA A 684 4.00 13.59 -16.50
CA ALA A 684 5.18 12.76 -16.31
C ALA A 684 5.22 11.54 -17.24
N THR A 685 4.12 11.16 -17.90
CA THR A 685 4.10 10.06 -18.87
C THR A 685 5.05 10.36 -20.04
N PRO A 686 5.92 9.41 -20.45
CA PRO A 686 6.82 9.59 -21.58
C PRO A 686 6.12 9.52 -22.94
N ARG A 687 6.82 10.02 -23.96
CA ARG A 687 6.42 9.81 -25.36
C ARG A 687 6.34 8.31 -25.66
N ALA A 688 5.42 7.91 -26.55
CA ALA A 688 5.16 6.53 -26.97
C ALA A 688 4.53 5.60 -25.93
N ALA A 689 4.52 5.94 -24.63
CA ALA A 689 3.84 5.12 -23.64
C ALA A 689 2.32 5.17 -23.81
N VAL A 690 1.69 4.00 -23.75
CA VAL A 690 0.23 3.82 -23.75
C VAL A 690 -0.30 3.91 -22.32
N ALA A 691 -1.32 4.75 -22.13
CA ALA A 691 -2.04 4.92 -20.88
C ALA A 691 -3.50 5.30 -21.18
N LYS A 692 -4.40 5.31 -20.18
CA LYS A 692 -5.74 5.91 -20.39
C LYS A 692 -5.58 7.39 -20.75
N PHE A 693 -6.38 7.88 -21.69
CA PHE A 693 -6.22 9.19 -22.35
C PHE A 693 -4.97 9.35 -23.23
N ALA A 694 -4.20 8.27 -23.45
CA ALA A 694 -3.09 8.19 -24.39
C ALA A 694 -3.03 6.81 -25.06
N ALA A 695 -4.19 6.30 -25.53
CA ALA A 695 -4.34 4.94 -26.03
C ALA A 695 -3.47 4.64 -27.26
N ALA A 696 -3.22 5.64 -28.11
CA ALA A 696 -2.35 5.55 -29.29
C ALA A 696 -0.90 5.98 -28.99
N GLY A 697 -0.46 5.91 -27.72
CA GLY A 697 0.83 6.41 -27.27
C GLY A 697 0.84 7.92 -27.11
N LYS A 698 1.39 8.40 -25.99
CA LYS A 698 1.50 9.84 -25.73
C LYS A 698 2.41 10.50 -26.78
N PRO A 699 1.95 11.59 -27.44
CA PRO A 699 2.73 12.24 -28.49
C PRO A 699 3.81 13.20 -27.95
N SER A 700 3.60 13.80 -26.78
CA SER A 700 4.53 14.79 -26.21
C SER A 700 5.58 14.14 -25.31
N ARG A 701 6.76 14.78 -25.21
CA ARG A 701 7.80 14.41 -24.25
C ARG A 701 7.34 14.60 -22.79
N LYS A 702 8.08 14.00 -21.85
CA LYS A 702 7.89 14.15 -20.40
C LYS A 702 8.19 15.59 -19.96
N LYS A 703 7.37 16.17 -19.07
CA LYS A 703 7.66 17.45 -18.40
C LYS A 703 8.90 17.26 -17.50
N ASP A 704 9.84 18.20 -17.52
CA ASP A 704 11.05 18.11 -16.69
C ASP A 704 10.91 18.93 -15.42
N LEU A 705 10.37 18.30 -14.36
CA LEU A 705 10.16 18.94 -13.07
C LEU A 705 11.48 19.29 -12.37
N GLY A 706 12.51 18.44 -12.51
CA GLY A 706 13.79 18.68 -11.84
C GLY A 706 14.51 19.89 -12.44
N LEU A 707 14.50 20.04 -13.76
CA LEU A 707 15.02 21.24 -14.42
C LEU A 707 14.28 22.51 -13.99
N MET A 708 12.95 22.46 -13.89
CA MET A 708 12.14 23.60 -13.42
C MET A 708 12.47 23.97 -11.98
N ALA A 709 12.64 22.99 -11.08
CA ALA A 709 13.01 23.24 -9.69
C ALA A 709 14.42 23.82 -9.56
N MET A 710 15.39 23.35 -10.36
CA MET A 710 16.76 23.88 -10.34
C MET A 710 16.84 25.35 -10.76
N ALA A 711 15.88 25.85 -11.55
CA ALA A 711 15.88 27.22 -12.03
C ALA A 711 15.76 28.27 -10.90
N TYR A 712 15.26 27.89 -9.71
CA TYR A 712 15.24 28.76 -8.54
C TYR A 712 16.64 29.04 -7.94
N GLY A 713 17.60 28.13 -8.14
CA GLY A 713 18.96 28.23 -7.62
C GLY A 713 19.14 27.91 -6.13
N ASN A 714 18.10 28.08 -5.31
CA ASN A 714 18.10 27.81 -3.87
C ASN A 714 17.25 26.57 -3.47
N VAL A 715 17.00 25.67 -4.41
CA VAL A 715 16.26 24.42 -4.17
C VAL A 715 17.24 23.26 -4.33
N TYR A 716 17.35 22.37 -3.34
CA TYR A 716 18.06 21.12 -3.53
C TYR A 716 17.24 20.19 -4.44
N VAL A 717 17.83 19.68 -5.52
CA VAL A 717 17.13 18.80 -6.47
C VAL A 717 17.91 17.51 -6.67
N ALA A 718 17.27 16.36 -6.52
CA ALA A 718 17.87 15.07 -6.87
C ALA A 718 16.92 14.22 -7.71
N LYS A 719 17.47 13.55 -8.71
CA LYS A 719 16.77 12.52 -9.49
C LYS A 719 17.43 11.18 -9.23
N VAL A 720 16.67 10.22 -8.70
CA VAL A 720 17.19 8.98 -8.12
C VAL A 720 16.52 7.75 -8.72
N ALA A 721 17.22 6.61 -8.70
CA ALA A 721 16.68 5.30 -9.02
C ALA A 721 17.45 4.22 -8.24
N MET A 722 16.83 3.68 -7.19
CA MET A 722 17.46 2.75 -6.24
C MET A 722 18.05 1.51 -6.91
N GLY A 723 17.34 0.94 -7.89
CA GLY A 723 17.78 -0.24 -8.64
C GLY A 723 18.98 0.03 -9.55
N ALA A 724 19.23 1.30 -9.90
CA ALA A 724 20.39 1.70 -10.70
C ALA A 724 21.59 2.07 -9.84
N ASN A 725 21.37 2.83 -8.76
CA ASN A 725 22.42 3.27 -7.84
C ASN A 725 21.86 3.56 -6.43
N ASP A 726 21.91 2.54 -5.57
CA ASP A 726 21.48 2.60 -4.17
C ASP A 726 22.29 3.60 -3.34
N THR A 727 23.59 3.74 -3.62
CA THR A 727 24.49 4.66 -2.91
C THR A 727 24.17 6.11 -3.24
N GLN A 728 23.89 6.41 -4.51
CA GLN A 728 23.46 7.74 -4.94
C GLN A 728 22.09 8.09 -4.34
N THR A 729 21.18 7.12 -4.30
CA THR A 729 19.86 7.29 -3.67
C THR A 729 20.02 7.66 -2.19
N LEU A 730 20.77 6.87 -1.41
CA LEU A 730 21.00 7.16 0.02
C LEU A 730 21.62 8.54 0.24
N ARG A 731 22.63 8.89 -0.55
CA ARG A 731 23.28 10.21 -0.46
C ARG A 731 22.30 11.36 -0.72
N ALA A 732 21.44 11.23 -1.73
CA ALA A 732 20.45 12.25 -2.05
C ALA A 732 19.47 12.50 -0.88
N PHE A 733 19.04 11.45 -0.19
CA PHE A 733 18.13 11.58 0.96
C PHE A 733 18.82 12.28 2.15
N LEU A 734 20.07 11.91 2.44
CA LEU A 734 20.84 12.55 3.52
C LEU A 734 21.14 14.02 3.22
N GLU A 735 21.56 14.34 1.99
CA GLU A 735 21.85 15.72 1.59
C GLU A 735 20.57 16.58 1.56
N ALA A 736 19.46 16.05 1.05
CA ALA A 736 18.17 16.76 1.02
C ALA A 736 17.70 17.14 2.43
N GLU A 737 17.77 16.21 3.39
CA GLU A 737 17.31 16.47 4.77
C GLU A 737 18.25 17.41 5.55
N ALA A 738 19.54 17.34 5.25
CA ALA A 738 20.55 18.21 5.83
C ALA A 738 20.49 19.64 5.28
N TYR A 739 19.99 19.83 4.05
CA TYR A 739 19.85 21.14 3.43
C TYR A 739 18.86 22.02 4.20
N ASP A 740 19.26 23.25 4.54
CA ASP A 740 18.41 24.19 5.26
C ASP A 740 17.55 25.02 4.30
N GLY A 741 16.68 24.34 3.57
CA GLY A 741 15.86 24.94 2.53
C GLY A 741 14.95 23.90 1.88
N PRO A 742 14.27 24.28 0.78
CA PRO A 742 13.39 23.39 0.06
C PRO A 742 14.22 22.33 -0.68
N SER A 743 13.85 21.06 -0.49
CA SER A 743 14.48 19.93 -1.15
C SER A 743 13.45 19.14 -1.94
N ILE A 744 13.77 18.68 -3.14
CA ILE A 744 12.93 17.79 -3.95
C ILE A 744 13.73 16.60 -4.48
N ILE A 745 13.22 15.41 -4.20
CA ILE A 745 13.74 14.13 -4.69
C ILE A 745 12.70 13.53 -5.64
N ILE A 746 13.09 13.30 -6.89
CA ILE A 746 12.27 12.65 -7.93
C ILE A 746 12.77 11.21 -8.09
N ALA A 747 11.99 10.26 -7.57
CA ALA A 747 12.36 8.85 -7.49
C ALA A 747 11.64 8.01 -8.54
N TYR A 748 12.38 7.37 -9.45
CA TYR A 748 11.78 6.45 -10.42
C TYR A 748 11.16 5.26 -9.69
N SER A 749 9.84 5.12 -9.83
CA SER A 749 9.03 4.16 -9.10
C SER A 749 8.32 3.23 -10.08
N HIS A 750 8.91 2.06 -10.32
CA HIS A 750 8.33 1.09 -11.24
C HIS A 750 6.96 0.59 -10.73
N CYS A 751 6.04 0.31 -11.65
CA CYS A 751 4.63 0.04 -11.31
C CYS A 751 4.04 -1.10 -12.15
N ILE A 752 3.02 -1.79 -11.60
CA ILE A 752 2.23 -2.78 -12.35
C ILE A 752 1.61 -2.18 -13.62
N ALA A 753 1.34 -0.88 -13.64
CA ALA A 753 0.80 -0.16 -14.80
C ALA A 753 1.78 -0.12 -15.98
N HIS A 754 3.07 -0.34 -15.74
CA HIS A 754 4.08 -0.49 -16.81
C HIS A 754 3.95 -1.84 -17.52
N GLY A 755 3.32 -2.82 -16.87
CA GLY A 755 3.18 -4.18 -17.35
C GLY A 755 4.52 -4.89 -17.46
N ILE A 756 5.27 -4.87 -16.35
CA ILE A 756 6.55 -5.55 -16.15
C ILE A 756 6.40 -6.73 -15.20
N ASN A 757 7.41 -7.61 -15.16
CA ASN A 757 7.57 -8.53 -14.02
C ASN A 757 8.06 -7.73 -12.80
N MET A 758 7.20 -7.57 -11.79
CA MET A 758 7.52 -6.79 -10.59
C MET A 758 8.70 -7.37 -9.79
N GLY A 759 8.96 -8.68 -9.87
CA GLY A 759 10.15 -9.30 -9.28
C GLY A 759 11.47 -8.94 -9.96
N LYS A 760 11.42 -8.22 -11.07
CA LYS A 760 12.58 -7.67 -11.81
C LYS A 760 12.57 -6.14 -11.83
N GLY A 761 11.79 -5.51 -10.96
CA GLY A 761 11.62 -4.05 -10.92
C GLY A 761 12.93 -3.28 -10.81
N MET A 762 13.88 -3.75 -9.99
CA MET A 762 15.19 -3.09 -9.84
C MET A 762 16.03 -3.15 -11.11
N GLN A 763 15.94 -4.23 -11.89
CA GLN A 763 16.59 -4.33 -13.20
C GLN A 763 15.96 -3.38 -14.22
N ASN A 764 14.64 -3.22 -14.19
CA ASN A 764 13.94 -2.23 -15.02
C ASN A 764 14.41 -0.81 -14.69
N GLN A 765 14.54 -0.44 -13.41
CA GLN A 765 15.10 0.87 -13.02
C GLN A 765 16.53 1.06 -13.55
N LYS A 766 17.36 0.02 -13.46
CA LYS A 766 18.72 0.05 -14.01
C LYS A 766 18.73 0.24 -15.52
N ALA A 767 17.88 -0.46 -16.27
CA ALA A 767 17.75 -0.30 -17.72
C ALA A 767 17.26 1.10 -18.10
N ALA A 768 16.33 1.67 -17.33
CA ALA A 768 15.87 3.05 -17.53
C ALA A 768 17.03 4.06 -17.43
N VAL A 769 17.92 3.89 -16.43
CA VAL A 769 19.12 4.73 -16.28
C VAL A 769 20.17 4.45 -17.35
N ASP A 770 20.46 3.17 -17.64
CA ASP A 770 21.47 2.79 -18.64
C ASP A 770 21.07 3.22 -20.07
N SER A 771 19.77 3.39 -20.35
CA SER A 771 19.29 3.96 -21.61
C SER A 771 19.38 5.49 -21.69
N GLY A 772 19.76 6.15 -20.58
CA GLY A 772 19.69 7.59 -20.35
C GLY A 772 18.30 8.19 -20.36
N TYR A 773 17.24 7.38 -20.47
CA TYR A 773 15.86 7.81 -20.26
C TYR A 773 15.68 8.48 -18.89
N TRP A 774 16.29 7.90 -17.86
CA TRP A 774 16.29 8.41 -16.50
C TRP A 774 17.70 8.78 -16.05
N GLN A 775 18.09 10.05 -16.22
CA GLN A 775 19.39 10.54 -15.74
C GLN A 775 19.41 10.62 -14.21
N LEU A 776 20.53 10.25 -13.59
CA LEU A 776 20.76 10.43 -12.17
C LEU A 776 21.59 11.68 -11.96
N TYR A 777 21.11 12.61 -11.14
CA TYR A 777 21.82 13.83 -10.81
C TYR A 777 21.43 14.38 -9.45
N ARG A 778 22.26 15.29 -8.94
CA ARG A 778 21.99 16.13 -7.78
C ARG A 778 22.39 17.58 -8.06
N TYR A 779 21.57 18.51 -7.60
CA TYR A 779 21.84 19.93 -7.54
C TYR A 779 21.80 20.34 -6.06
N ASN A 780 22.95 20.73 -5.51
CA ASN A 780 23.08 21.12 -4.11
C ASN A 780 23.50 22.60 -4.01
N PRO A 781 22.57 23.52 -3.66
CA PRO A 781 22.85 24.95 -3.54
C PRO A 781 23.99 25.28 -2.56
N THR A 782 24.16 24.49 -1.49
CA THR A 782 25.23 24.69 -0.49
C THR A 782 26.63 24.70 -1.11
N LEU A 783 26.82 23.98 -2.23
CA LEU A 783 28.10 23.93 -2.92
C LEU A 783 28.46 25.27 -3.58
N ILE A 784 27.47 26.12 -3.89
CA ILE A 784 27.70 27.47 -4.44
C ILE A 784 28.47 28.31 -3.44
N ASP A 785 28.05 28.28 -2.16
CA ASP A 785 28.70 29.00 -1.07
C ASP A 785 30.13 28.48 -0.81
N GLU A 786 30.40 27.22 -1.16
CA GLU A 786 31.74 26.61 -1.10
C GLU A 786 32.59 26.88 -2.37
N GLY A 787 32.10 27.65 -3.34
CA GLY A 787 32.78 27.88 -4.62
C GLY A 787 32.89 26.63 -5.50
N LYS A 788 32.03 25.63 -5.29
CA LYS A 788 32.01 24.36 -6.00
C LYS A 788 30.81 24.28 -6.95
N ASN A 789 30.88 23.37 -7.92
CA ASN A 789 29.77 23.12 -8.83
C ASN A 789 28.57 22.51 -8.07
N PRO A 790 27.40 23.18 -8.00
CA PRO A 790 26.21 22.63 -7.38
C PRO A 790 25.63 21.44 -8.14
N PHE A 791 25.82 21.36 -9.46
CA PHE A 791 25.23 20.33 -10.31
C PHE A 791 26.19 19.17 -10.55
N LYS A 792 25.74 17.95 -10.23
CA LYS A 792 26.47 16.70 -10.44
C LYS A 792 25.62 15.73 -11.24
N LEU A 793 26.01 15.45 -12.48
CA LEU A 793 25.47 14.37 -13.29
C LEU A 793 26.16 13.04 -12.91
N GLU A 794 25.41 12.08 -12.38
CA GLU A 794 25.93 10.83 -11.80
C GLU A 794 25.63 9.58 -12.65
N SER A 795 24.74 9.68 -13.64
CA SER A 795 24.58 8.66 -14.68
C SER A 795 25.76 8.67 -15.66
N LYS A 796 26.15 7.50 -16.20
CA LYS A 796 27.35 7.32 -17.05
C LYS A 796 27.01 7.02 -18.52
N GLY A 797 26.47 8.00 -19.23
CA GLY A 797 26.19 7.91 -20.67
C GLY A 797 24.97 7.06 -21.06
N LEU A 798 24.73 7.02 -22.37
CA LEU A 798 23.74 6.17 -23.05
C LEU A 798 24.36 4.80 -23.36
N LYS A 799 24.17 3.81 -22.49
CA LYS A 799 24.76 2.47 -22.63
C LYS A 799 23.92 1.51 -23.47
N ILE A 800 22.60 1.70 -23.48
CA ILE A 800 21.66 0.92 -24.31
C ILE A 800 20.73 1.87 -25.07
N PRO A 801 20.24 1.49 -26.26
CA PRO A 801 19.16 2.20 -26.94
C PRO A 801 17.87 2.25 -26.09
N LEU A 802 17.10 3.34 -26.20
CA LEU A 802 15.83 3.52 -25.47
C LEU A 802 14.85 2.37 -25.72
N LYS A 803 14.78 1.89 -26.96
CA LYS A 803 13.88 0.79 -27.35
C LYS A 803 14.12 -0.50 -26.56
N GLU A 804 15.36 -0.76 -26.12
CA GLU A 804 15.68 -1.97 -25.35
C GLU A 804 15.04 -1.93 -23.97
N TYR A 805 15.14 -0.78 -23.28
CA TYR A 805 14.40 -0.53 -22.04
C TYR A 805 12.89 -0.50 -22.28
N ALA A 806 12.42 0.33 -23.21
CA ALA A 806 10.99 0.57 -23.41
C ALA A 806 10.24 -0.73 -23.74
N TYR A 807 10.82 -1.60 -24.56
CA TYR A 807 10.22 -2.89 -24.89
C TYR A 807 10.39 -3.97 -23.81
N MET A 808 10.98 -3.68 -22.66
CA MET A 808 10.77 -4.51 -21.46
C MET A 808 9.33 -4.37 -20.93
N GLU A 809 8.64 -3.29 -21.28
CA GLU A 809 7.36 -2.91 -20.67
C GLU A 809 6.18 -3.07 -21.64
N THR A 810 5.06 -3.58 -21.12
CA THR A 810 3.85 -3.79 -21.94
C THR A 810 3.27 -2.46 -22.43
N ARG A 811 3.40 -1.38 -21.66
CA ARG A 811 2.89 -0.04 -22.03
C ARG A 811 3.49 0.53 -23.32
N TYR A 812 4.64 0.03 -23.79
CA TYR A 812 5.19 0.35 -25.11
C TYR A 812 4.92 -0.76 -26.13
N LYS A 813 5.09 -2.04 -25.74
CA LYS A 813 4.85 -3.21 -26.61
C LYS A 813 3.43 -3.29 -27.17
N MET A 814 2.43 -2.80 -26.43
CA MET A 814 1.04 -2.80 -26.92
C MET A 814 0.87 -1.88 -28.12
N LEU A 815 1.62 -0.78 -28.18
CA LEU A 815 1.54 0.17 -29.29
C LEU A 815 2.06 -0.46 -30.59
N THR A 816 3.13 -1.26 -30.52
CA THR A 816 3.69 -1.93 -31.72
C THR A 816 2.72 -2.94 -32.33
N LYS A 817 1.77 -3.46 -31.55
CA LYS A 817 0.73 -4.39 -32.02
C LYS A 817 -0.52 -3.68 -32.55
N THR A 818 -0.89 -2.56 -31.93
CA THR A 818 -2.14 -1.85 -32.26
C THR A 818 -1.96 -0.77 -33.32
N HIS A 819 -0.79 -0.10 -33.33
CA HIS A 819 -0.46 1.00 -34.24
C HIS A 819 1.04 0.94 -34.63
N PRO A 820 1.47 -0.02 -35.47
CA PRO A 820 2.89 -0.31 -35.71
C PRO A 820 3.71 0.88 -36.22
N GLU A 821 3.23 1.55 -37.28
CA GLU A 821 3.92 2.69 -37.90
C GLU A 821 4.05 3.87 -36.93
N ARG A 822 3.00 4.12 -36.15
CA ARG A 822 3.00 5.16 -35.13
C ARG A 822 3.96 4.82 -33.99
N ALA A 823 4.04 3.55 -33.59
CA ALA A 823 4.97 3.09 -32.57
C ALA A 823 6.43 3.35 -32.99
N GLU A 824 6.78 3.02 -34.23
CA GLU A 824 8.12 3.27 -34.78
C GLU A 824 8.46 4.76 -34.82
N LYS A 825 7.54 5.59 -35.33
CA LYS A 825 7.69 7.05 -35.36
C LYS A 825 7.92 7.62 -33.95
N LEU A 826 7.03 7.30 -33.01
CA LEU A 826 7.10 7.85 -31.65
C LEU A 826 8.34 7.33 -30.90
N MET A 827 8.79 6.10 -31.15
CA MET A 827 10.01 5.56 -30.53
C MET A 827 11.26 6.26 -31.05
N LYS A 828 11.31 6.60 -32.35
CA LYS A 828 12.40 7.40 -32.94
C LYS A 828 12.44 8.81 -32.33
N GLU A 829 11.29 9.46 -32.21
CA GLU A 829 11.17 10.77 -31.56
C GLU A 829 11.56 10.70 -30.08
N ALA A 830 11.16 9.64 -29.37
CA ALA A 830 11.51 9.45 -27.96
C ALA A 830 13.01 9.22 -27.77
N GLN A 831 13.66 8.49 -28.68
CA GLN A 831 15.12 8.33 -28.66
C GLN A 831 15.84 9.67 -28.86
N ALA A 832 15.33 10.54 -29.75
CA ALA A 832 15.85 11.89 -29.93
C ALA A 832 15.65 12.74 -28.67
N ASP A 833 14.45 12.71 -28.05
CA ASP A 833 14.18 13.40 -26.78
C ASP A 833 15.19 13.01 -25.68
N VAL A 834 15.59 11.74 -25.61
CA VAL A 834 16.60 11.25 -24.64
C VAL A 834 18.00 11.78 -24.93
N VAL A 835 18.41 11.79 -26.20
CA VAL A 835 19.73 12.32 -26.61
C VAL A 835 19.81 13.83 -26.34
N ASP A 836 18.78 14.58 -26.73
CA ASP A 836 18.71 16.02 -26.52
C ASP A 836 18.77 16.36 -25.02
N ARG A 837 18.01 15.60 -24.21
CA ARG A 837 18.00 15.78 -22.75
C ARG A 837 19.36 15.46 -22.13
N TRP A 838 20.01 14.40 -22.59
CA TRP A 838 21.35 14.05 -22.12
C TRP A 838 22.34 15.19 -22.38
N GLN A 839 22.38 15.73 -23.59
CA GLN A 839 23.24 16.85 -23.97
C GLN A 839 22.89 18.15 -23.22
N GLU A 840 21.63 18.38 -22.88
CA GLU A 840 21.21 19.50 -22.02
C GLU A 840 21.83 19.37 -20.63
N TYR A 841 21.73 18.20 -19.98
CA TYR A 841 22.29 17.99 -18.65
C TYR A 841 23.82 17.96 -18.64
N GLU A 842 24.48 17.48 -19.69
CA GLU A 842 25.95 17.61 -19.83
C GLU A 842 26.36 19.08 -19.86
N ARG A 843 25.65 19.93 -20.63
CA ARG A 843 25.90 21.37 -20.66
C ARG A 843 25.68 22.04 -19.31
N LEU A 844 24.72 21.57 -18.50
CA LEU A 844 24.52 22.11 -17.16
C LEU A 844 25.71 21.88 -16.23
N VAL A 845 26.49 20.80 -16.43
CA VAL A 845 27.74 20.61 -15.68
C VAL A 845 28.70 21.77 -15.94
N ASP A 846 28.83 22.21 -17.19
CA ASP A 846 29.72 23.32 -17.55
C ASP A 846 29.14 24.68 -17.13
N VAL A 847 27.82 24.88 -17.26
CA VAL A 847 27.14 26.13 -16.86
C VAL A 847 27.32 26.42 -15.36
N TYR A 848 27.29 25.38 -14.52
CA TYR A 848 27.47 25.51 -13.07
C TYR A 848 28.93 25.30 -12.62
N ALA A 849 29.88 25.16 -13.54
CA ALA A 849 31.29 25.03 -13.18
C ALA A 849 31.79 26.35 -12.54
N PRO A 850 32.66 26.29 -11.51
CA PRO A 850 33.24 27.49 -10.91
C PRO A 850 34.01 28.31 -11.96
N ASN A 851 33.82 29.63 -11.97
CA ASN A 851 34.53 30.55 -12.86
C ASN A 851 36.04 30.58 -12.53
N LYS A 852 36.86 29.86 -13.31
CA LYS A 852 38.33 29.88 -13.16
C LYS A 852 38.98 31.27 -13.34
N LYS A 853 38.29 32.22 -13.98
CA LYS A 853 38.83 33.56 -14.31
C LYS A 853 38.83 34.55 -13.15
N GLU A 854 38.01 34.37 -12.11
CA GLU A 854 38.04 35.25 -10.92
C GLU A 854 39.17 34.87 -9.95
N GLU A 855 39.56 33.60 -9.87
CA GLU A 855 40.67 33.17 -9.00
C GLU A 855 42.04 33.67 -9.49
N GLU A 856 42.26 33.79 -10.80
CA GLU A 856 43.50 34.37 -11.34
C GLU A 856 43.55 35.90 -11.18
N GLN A 857 42.42 36.61 -11.32
CA GLN A 857 42.36 38.06 -11.09
C GLN A 857 42.44 38.45 -9.61
N ILE A 858 42.02 37.58 -8.70
CA ILE A 858 42.20 37.79 -7.25
C ILE A 858 43.64 37.46 -6.83
N LYS A 859 44.29 36.47 -7.45
CA LYS A 859 45.72 36.18 -7.21
C LYS A 859 46.67 37.22 -7.81
N GLU A 860 46.30 37.91 -8.88
CA GLU A 860 47.09 39.04 -9.41
C GLU A 860 46.87 40.36 -8.65
N LYS A 861 45.90 40.41 -7.72
CA LYS A 861 45.60 41.59 -6.90
C LYS A 861 45.94 41.44 -5.41
N VAL A 862 46.56 40.33 -5.00
CA VAL A 862 47.08 40.10 -3.63
C VAL A 862 48.59 40.14 -3.63
#